data_AF-A0A9N8E1F4-F1
#
_entry.id   AF-A0A9N8E1F4-F1
#
_cell.length_a   1.000
_cell.length_b   1.000
_cell.length_c   1.000
_cell.angle_alpha   90.00
_cell.angle_beta   90.00
_cell.angle_gamma   90.00
#
_symmetry.space_group_name_H-M   'P 1'
#
loop_
_entity.id
_entity.type
_entity.pdbx_description
1 polymer ?
#
loop_
_entity_poly.entity_id
_entity_poly.type
_entity_poly.pdbx_seq_one_letter_code
_entity_poly.pdbx_strand_id
1 'polypeptide(L)'
;MASEEDDDLSSTDRRVKQALDKRPTIYDSEDDSDDDDEEEEEEAKCNNKNNKKKNPPEIAEIDQSQQMPPLPNYCSQPTQDTFVQDAFMYQTNPEVRAQWDKANKEARTAAWNMKNPPTTRACEGGVFSRDLPFTPTPDIAKNLALYQSYLLSTGTAGGSSGSSQPDPTIQRVVANAEAALTPAARKRVSSQEKEQQKAAKKQAREKKKEDDRRKKEAEKAKQLEMSKEIDALVDRFQPDYRKCIKCQDEKHPKNKNDETDYSVAKYFVMKEGKPDEKRYDLATFNHQQLRILCQKARLKGAGGFSMWKARCELASWINSGTIYMDNSIANPFTSAQDRRQNTYIRLIQGCFLTDNNMVYRFCDLNDRHKRMTFEKNQGQSAVKVFFVELSEVCNDTSMNGKLSKIIRSDDSKEDCDPYLVEWVKNEDFNIADFEQQTYETAMSKVLDVMKARELALGGMRKSGNNDSDFWTYATNQKYLKWRVSGAPIPAKAVYYCHVLCQQYPQIDGRFSDVLEEEMKSDSNVPMIGSAGGGSDSSGSAKKTQRELLRKMEEVKQQQQQHQKDTIAQRQEYINLQKEELKRSSAREQWKEYTSMAKEFKAWKQENDDDNEPMLQNMAIHITRELEKQLNIPEERTVTTGF
;
A
#
# COMPACT_ATOMS: atom_id res chain seq x y z
N MET A 1 44.22 12.01 76.08
CA MET A 1 43.17 11.05 76.45
C MET A 1 42.24 10.92 75.27
N ALA A 2 42.42 9.87 74.48
CA ALA A 2 41.46 9.24 73.58
C ALA A 2 42.30 8.34 72.66
N SER A 3 41.97 7.07 72.69
CA SER A 3 42.61 5.94 72.03
C SER A 3 42.32 5.91 70.54
N GLU A 4 43.31 5.38 69.82
CA GLU A 4 43.24 4.81 68.47
C GLU A 4 42.22 3.66 68.42
N GLU A 5 41.55 3.50 67.28
CA GLU A 5 41.30 2.21 66.64
C GLU A 5 40.93 2.44 65.17
N ASP A 6 41.66 1.71 64.32
CA ASP A 6 41.55 1.65 62.86
C ASP A 6 40.31 0.87 62.40
N ASP A 7 39.78 1.19 61.22
CA ASP A 7 39.09 0.20 60.38
C ASP A 7 39.33 0.50 58.89
N ASP A 8 39.93 -0.49 58.24
CA ASP A 8 40.23 -0.62 56.82
C ASP A 8 38.95 -0.69 55.97
N LEU A 9 38.85 0.11 54.89
CA LEU A 9 37.94 -0.15 53.78
C LEU A 9 38.68 -0.22 52.43
N SER A 10 38.35 -1.30 51.74
CA SER A 10 39.03 -1.94 50.62
C SER A 10 38.97 -1.20 49.27
N SER A 11 40.15 -1.02 48.66
CA SER A 11 40.59 -1.56 47.35
C SER A 11 39.73 -1.51 46.06
N THR A 12 38.46 -1.14 46.03
CA THR A 12 37.63 -1.25 44.80
C THR A 12 37.38 0.07 44.06
N ASP A 13 37.68 1.22 44.66
CA ASP A 13 37.34 2.55 44.09
C ASP A 13 38.44 3.21 43.22
N ARG A 14 39.57 2.54 42.99
CA ARG A 14 40.67 3.11 42.18
C ARG A 14 40.59 2.88 40.67
N ARG A 15 39.64 2.07 40.17
CA ARG A 15 39.60 1.64 38.76
C ARG A 15 38.63 2.39 37.84
N VAL A 16 37.78 3.28 38.36
CA VAL A 16 36.79 4.00 37.54
C VAL A 16 37.28 5.39 37.09
N LYS A 17 38.39 5.90 37.64
CA LYS A 17 38.92 7.25 37.34
C LYS A 17 39.88 7.36 36.15
N GLN A 18 40.14 6.27 35.40
CA GLN A 18 41.14 6.25 34.32
C GLN A 18 40.59 6.14 32.89
N ALA A 19 39.26 6.27 32.68
CA ALA A 19 38.64 6.04 31.36
C ALA A 19 37.98 7.27 30.71
N LEU A 20 38.24 8.50 31.18
CA LEU A 20 37.56 9.71 30.69
C LEU A 20 38.45 10.80 30.07
N ASP A 21 39.72 10.53 29.78
CA ASP A 21 40.57 11.43 29.00
C ASP A 21 40.83 10.88 27.60
N LYS A 22 40.00 11.30 26.64
CA LYS A 22 40.28 11.34 25.19
C LYS A 22 39.15 12.09 24.48
N ARG A 23 39.17 13.42 24.61
CA ARG A 23 38.47 14.36 23.71
C ARG A 23 39.52 14.98 22.78
N PRO A 24 39.33 15.01 21.46
CA PRO A 24 40.21 15.76 20.57
C PRO A 24 39.84 17.25 20.60
N THR A 25 40.86 18.07 20.85
CA THR A 25 40.87 19.53 20.76
C THR A 25 40.78 19.98 19.30
N ILE A 26 39.83 20.88 19.04
CA ILE A 26 39.72 21.66 17.80
C ILE A 26 40.75 22.79 17.91
N TYR A 27 41.58 22.94 16.88
CA TYR A 27 42.56 24.03 16.76
C TYR A 27 41.84 25.33 16.39
N ASP A 28 42.03 26.35 17.20
CA ASP A 28 41.93 27.76 16.82
C ASP A 28 43.19 28.12 16.02
N SER A 29 43.00 28.72 14.85
CA SER A 29 44.05 29.49 14.17
C SER A 29 43.40 30.75 13.59
N GLU A 30 43.45 31.81 14.38
CA GLU A 30 43.57 33.18 13.89
C GLU A 30 44.93 33.29 13.18
N ASP A 31 44.96 33.85 11.98
CA ASP A 31 46.16 34.55 11.51
C ASP A 31 45.78 35.56 10.42
N ASP A 32 46.27 36.77 10.67
CA ASP A 32 46.19 37.97 9.87
C ASP A 32 47.06 37.85 8.60
N SER A 33 46.63 38.48 7.52
CA SER A 33 47.55 39.16 6.57
C SER A 33 46.74 40.02 5.60
N ASP A 34 46.76 41.32 5.91
CA ASP A 34 46.79 42.37 4.90
C ASP A 34 47.98 42.12 3.96
N ASP A 35 47.79 42.29 2.66
CA ASP A 35 48.79 42.84 1.75
C ASP A 35 48.08 43.32 0.48
N ASP A 36 48.10 44.64 0.32
CA ASP A 36 47.95 45.37 -0.94
C ASP A 36 49.01 44.88 -1.94
N ASP A 37 48.69 44.84 -3.23
CA ASP A 37 49.61 45.34 -4.26
C ASP A 37 48.88 45.56 -5.60
N GLU A 38 49.06 46.79 -6.07
CA GLU A 38 48.70 47.33 -7.36
C GLU A 38 49.60 46.79 -8.49
N GLU A 39 49.18 47.06 -9.73
CA GLU A 39 50.01 47.15 -10.95
C GLU A 39 50.69 45.88 -11.51
N GLU A 40 50.31 45.48 -12.74
CA GLU A 40 51.12 45.82 -13.93
C GLU A 40 50.45 45.32 -15.21
N GLU A 41 50.35 46.22 -16.17
CA GLU A 41 50.25 45.93 -17.60
C GLU A 41 51.47 45.11 -18.04
N GLU A 42 51.30 44.11 -18.93
CA GLU A 42 52.14 44.11 -20.14
C GLU A 42 51.61 43.20 -21.25
N GLU A 43 51.98 43.61 -22.46
CA GLU A 43 51.56 43.10 -23.74
C GLU A 43 52.12 41.70 -24.07
N ALA A 44 51.34 40.92 -24.82
CA ALA A 44 51.92 39.96 -25.76
C ALA A 44 51.07 39.84 -27.03
N LYS A 45 51.43 40.68 -28.01
CA LYS A 45 51.13 40.46 -29.43
C LYS A 45 51.98 39.29 -29.93
N CYS A 46 51.37 38.25 -30.50
CA CYS A 46 51.92 37.64 -31.71
C CYS A 46 50.90 36.82 -32.51
N ASN A 47 50.56 37.36 -33.69
CA ASN A 47 50.41 36.69 -34.98
C ASN A 47 49.92 35.22 -35.01
N ASN A 48 48.77 34.98 -35.63
CA ASN A 48 48.80 34.24 -36.90
C ASN A 48 47.67 34.61 -37.86
N LYS A 49 48.07 34.80 -39.11
CA LYS A 49 47.23 35.16 -40.27
C LYS A 49 46.69 33.89 -40.94
N ASN A 50 45.62 34.11 -41.70
CA ASN A 50 45.13 33.32 -42.84
C ASN A 50 44.34 32.04 -42.53
N ASN A 51 43.02 32.08 -42.76
CA ASN A 51 42.49 31.55 -44.01
C ASN A 51 41.08 32.07 -44.34
N LYS A 52 40.97 32.53 -45.58
CA LYS A 52 39.77 33.01 -46.30
C LYS A 52 39.19 31.83 -47.08
N LYS A 53 37.89 31.94 -47.44
CA LYS A 53 37.13 31.19 -48.47
C LYS A 53 36.67 29.79 -48.04
N LYS A 54 35.45 29.32 -48.29
CA LYS A 54 34.43 29.59 -49.34
C LYS A 54 33.07 29.05 -48.86
N ASN A 55 31.98 29.74 -49.19
CA ASN A 55 30.61 29.19 -49.20
C ASN A 55 30.46 28.08 -50.25
N PRO A 56 29.54 27.14 -50.03
CA PRO A 56 28.75 26.54 -51.11
C PRO A 56 27.23 26.70 -50.89
N PRO A 57 26.41 26.46 -51.93
CA PRO A 57 25.19 27.20 -52.17
C PRO A 57 23.90 26.50 -51.70
N GLU A 58 22.92 27.38 -51.52
CA GLU A 58 21.47 27.24 -51.64
C GLU A 58 21.04 26.15 -52.66
N ILE A 59 20.28 25.15 -52.18
CA ILE A 59 19.57 24.18 -53.03
C ILE A 59 18.08 24.35 -52.78
N ALA A 60 17.39 24.57 -53.88
CA ALA A 60 15.97 24.87 -54.02
C ALA A 60 15.04 23.70 -53.64
N GLU A 61 13.83 24.10 -53.29
CA GLU A 61 12.62 23.30 -53.14
C GLU A 61 12.38 22.36 -54.34
N ILE A 62 12.04 21.11 -54.05
CA ILE A 62 11.33 20.23 -54.98
C ILE A 62 10.12 19.67 -54.24
N ASP A 63 8.97 20.20 -54.63
CA ASP A 63 7.63 19.68 -54.41
C ASP A 63 7.38 18.50 -55.37
N GLN A 64 7.06 17.32 -54.84
CA GLN A 64 6.44 16.23 -55.61
C GLN A 64 5.46 15.45 -54.73
N SER A 65 4.21 15.92 -54.77
CA SER A 65 3.02 15.10 -54.62
C SER A 65 2.95 14.03 -55.73
N GLN A 66 2.97 12.73 -55.40
CA GLN A 66 2.26 11.70 -56.17
C GLN A 66 1.80 10.55 -55.25
N GLN A 67 0.48 10.45 -55.10
CA GLN A 67 -0.25 9.33 -54.54
C GLN A 67 -0.33 8.19 -55.57
N MET A 68 -0.22 6.95 -55.09
CA MET A 68 -0.62 5.72 -55.77
C MET A 68 -1.53 4.92 -54.82
N PRO A 69 -2.64 4.31 -55.30
CA PRO A 69 -3.62 3.65 -54.44
C PRO A 69 -3.23 2.19 -54.14
N PRO A 70 -3.59 1.63 -52.98
CA PRO A 70 -3.51 0.18 -52.77
C PRO A 70 -4.80 -0.53 -53.23
N LEU A 71 -4.61 -1.69 -53.86
CA LEU A 71 -5.64 -2.66 -54.22
C LEU A 71 -6.15 -3.45 -53.00
N PRO A 72 -7.35 -4.06 -53.06
CA PRO A 72 -8.07 -4.53 -51.88
C PRO A 72 -7.62 -5.94 -51.44
N ASN A 73 -7.37 -6.09 -50.14
CA ASN A 73 -7.20 -7.41 -49.51
C ASN A 73 -8.50 -7.80 -48.79
N TYR A 74 -9.12 -8.88 -49.28
CA TYR A 74 -10.16 -9.62 -48.58
C TYR A 74 -9.53 -10.38 -47.40
N CYS A 75 -10.04 -10.11 -46.19
CA CYS A 75 -10.16 -10.99 -45.01
C CYS A 75 -9.99 -10.13 -43.74
N SER A 76 -11.07 -9.47 -43.31
CA SER A 76 -11.08 -8.61 -42.12
C SER A 76 -11.44 -9.42 -40.88
N GLN A 77 -10.47 -9.62 -39.99
CA GLN A 77 -10.75 -9.73 -38.56
C GLN A 77 -11.04 -8.32 -38.01
N PRO A 78 -11.95 -8.17 -37.02
CA PRO A 78 -12.26 -6.85 -36.47
C PRO A 78 -11.02 -6.24 -35.81
N THR A 79 -10.65 -5.04 -36.26
CA THR A 79 -9.55 -4.25 -35.69
C THR A 79 -9.97 -3.61 -34.36
N GLN A 80 -9.01 -3.26 -33.51
CA GLN A 80 -9.27 -2.61 -32.20
C GLN A 80 -10.16 -1.36 -32.29
N ASP A 81 -10.18 -0.67 -33.43
CA ASP A 81 -10.97 0.56 -33.63
C ASP A 81 -12.49 0.30 -33.70
N THR A 82 -12.95 -0.86 -34.19
CA THR A 82 -14.39 -1.19 -34.15
C THR A 82 -14.84 -1.51 -32.73
N PHE A 83 -13.96 -2.08 -31.90
CA PHE A 83 -14.26 -2.34 -30.48
C PHE A 83 -14.40 -1.04 -29.67
N VAL A 84 -13.63 0.00 -30.02
CA VAL A 84 -13.71 1.32 -29.36
C VAL A 84 -14.94 2.09 -29.84
N GLN A 85 -15.30 2.02 -31.12
CA GLN A 85 -16.55 2.61 -31.63
C GLN A 85 -17.80 1.94 -31.04
N ASP A 86 -17.82 0.61 -30.93
CA ASP A 86 -18.94 -0.13 -30.33
C ASP A 86 -19.06 0.14 -28.83
N ALA A 87 -17.93 0.27 -28.11
CA ALA A 87 -17.92 0.65 -26.70
C ALA A 87 -18.38 2.11 -26.49
N PHE A 88 -18.03 3.02 -27.39
CA PHE A 88 -18.46 4.41 -27.35
C PHE A 88 -19.96 4.54 -27.65
N MET A 89 -20.47 3.84 -28.66
CA MET A 89 -21.90 3.81 -29.00
C MET A 89 -22.75 3.16 -27.90
N TYR A 90 -22.22 2.14 -27.20
CA TYR A 90 -22.87 1.54 -26.03
C TYR A 90 -22.98 2.50 -24.84
N GLN A 91 -22.02 3.42 -24.68
CA GLN A 91 -22.02 4.41 -23.59
C GLN A 91 -22.90 5.63 -23.88
N THR A 92 -22.99 6.07 -25.13
CA THR A 92 -23.65 7.34 -25.47
C THR A 92 -25.09 7.18 -25.99
N ASN A 93 -25.50 5.99 -26.44
CA ASN A 93 -26.83 5.77 -26.99
C ASN A 93 -27.69 4.80 -26.11
N PRO A 94 -28.70 5.31 -25.38
CA PRO A 94 -29.52 4.50 -24.49
C PRO A 94 -30.39 3.46 -25.21
N GLU A 95 -30.75 3.66 -26.48
CA GLU A 95 -31.52 2.68 -27.26
C GLU A 95 -30.66 1.48 -27.64
N VAL A 96 -29.41 1.71 -28.05
CA VAL A 96 -28.44 0.64 -28.37
C VAL A 96 -28.14 -0.20 -27.13
N ARG A 97 -28.00 0.45 -25.97
CA ARG A 97 -27.82 -0.23 -24.69
C ARG A 97 -29.03 -1.09 -24.31
N ALA A 98 -30.25 -0.57 -24.47
CA ALA A 98 -31.47 -1.32 -24.19
C ALA A 98 -31.65 -2.54 -25.11
N GLN A 99 -31.29 -2.41 -26.40
CA GLN A 99 -31.32 -3.52 -27.36
C GLN A 99 -30.29 -4.60 -27.02
N TRP A 100 -29.07 -4.19 -26.64
CA TRP A 100 -28.02 -5.11 -26.24
C TRP A 100 -28.37 -5.87 -24.94
N ASP A 101 -28.92 -5.18 -23.94
CA ASP A 101 -29.35 -5.80 -22.69
C ASP A 101 -30.52 -6.79 -22.92
N LYS A 102 -31.45 -6.47 -23.83
CA LYS A 102 -32.52 -7.37 -24.25
C LYS A 102 -31.97 -8.63 -24.91
N ALA A 103 -31.06 -8.48 -25.89
CA ALA A 103 -30.43 -9.61 -26.58
C ALA A 103 -29.63 -10.51 -25.62
N ASN A 104 -28.92 -9.91 -24.66
CA ASN A 104 -28.12 -10.65 -23.68
C ASN A 104 -29.00 -11.40 -22.66
N LYS A 105 -30.15 -10.83 -22.29
CA LYS A 105 -31.17 -11.48 -21.46
C LYS A 105 -31.82 -12.66 -22.19
N GLU A 106 -32.14 -12.50 -23.47
CA GLU A 106 -32.68 -13.57 -24.31
C GLU A 106 -31.67 -14.72 -24.48
N ALA A 107 -30.40 -14.41 -24.74
CA ALA A 107 -29.32 -15.40 -24.85
C ALA A 107 -29.10 -16.18 -23.53
N ARG A 108 -29.15 -15.50 -22.38
CA ARG A 108 -29.07 -16.15 -21.05
C ARG A 108 -30.27 -17.05 -20.77
N THR A 109 -31.46 -16.61 -21.16
CA THR A 109 -32.70 -17.39 -20.99
C THR A 109 -32.69 -18.62 -21.89
N ALA A 110 -32.24 -18.49 -23.14
CA ALA A 110 -32.04 -19.61 -24.06
C ALA A 110 -31.01 -20.61 -23.52
N ALA A 111 -29.85 -20.14 -23.04
CA ALA A 111 -28.82 -21.00 -22.45
C ALA A 111 -29.31 -21.72 -21.17
N TRP A 112 -30.16 -21.07 -20.36
CA TRP A 112 -30.76 -21.67 -19.17
C TRP A 112 -31.79 -22.75 -19.53
N ASN A 113 -32.63 -22.51 -20.54
CA ASN A 113 -33.61 -23.48 -21.06
C ASN A 113 -32.91 -24.69 -21.73
N MET A 114 -31.78 -24.49 -22.40
CA MET A 114 -30.97 -25.59 -22.95
C MET A 114 -30.32 -26.44 -21.85
N LYS A 115 -29.97 -25.86 -20.70
CA LYS A 115 -29.41 -26.59 -19.55
C LYS A 115 -30.46 -27.28 -18.69
N ASN A 116 -31.71 -26.82 -18.72
CA ASN A 116 -32.80 -27.33 -17.90
C ASN A 116 -34.05 -27.55 -18.77
N PRO A 117 -34.08 -28.61 -19.62
CA PRO A 117 -35.27 -28.89 -20.39
C PRO A 117 -36.45 -29.19 -19.45
N PRO A 118 -37.63 -28.58 -19.67
CA PRO A 118 -38.77 -28.81 -18.81
C PRO A 118 -39.19 -30.29 -18.90
N THR A 119 -39.27 -30.92 -17.74
CA THR A 119 -39.79 -32.29 -17.59
C THR A 119 -41.30 -32.25 -17.74
N THR A 120 -41.80 -32.83 -18.83
CA THR A 120 -43.22 -33.13 -19.01
C THR A 120 -43.63 -34.21 -18.00
N ARG A 121 -44.58 -33.89 -17.12
CA ARG A 121 -45.26 -34.90 -16.29
C ARG A 121 -46.75 -34.85 -16.60
N ALA A 122 -47.22 -35.97 -17.13
CA ALA A 122 -48.61 -36.26 -17.42
C ALA A 122 -49.41 -36.59 -16.14
N CYS A 123 -50.67 -36.16 -16.21
CA CYS A 123 -51.95 -36.50 -15.58
C CYS A 123 -52.12 -37.51 -14.42
N GLU A 124 -53.30 -37.33 -13.79
CA GLU A 124 -54.12 -38.20 -12.90
C GLU A 124 -54.06 -37.82 -11.41
N GLY A 125 -55.14 -37.62 -10.64
CA GLY A 125 -56.60 -37.73 -10.81
C GLY A 125 -57.23 -38.02 -9.42
N GLY A 126 -58.48 -37.58 -9.16
CA GLY A 126 -59.41 -38.30 -8.25
C GLY A 126 -59.63 -37.86 -6.79
N VAL A 127 -60.65 -37.01 -6.59
CA VAL A 127 -61.79 -36.99 -5.61
C VAL A 127 -61.83 -37.96 -4.39
N PHE A 128 -62.15 -37.46 -3.17
CA PHE A 128 -63.39 -37.72 -2.35
C PHE A 128 -63.27 -37.41 -0.83
N SER A 129 -64.33 -36.81 -0.29
CA SER A 129 -64.64 -36.53 1.13
C SER A 129 -64.78 -37.78 2.02
N ARG A 130 -64.51 -37.66 3.34
CA ARG A 130 -65.50 -37.85 4.44
C ARG A 130 -64.92 -37.78 5.88
N ASP A 131 -65.77 -37.17 6.72
CA ASP A 131 -66.12 -37.49 8.12
C ASP A 131 -65.21 -37.14 9.34
N LEU A 132 -65.80 -36.25 10.16
CA LEU A 132 -65.55 -35.99 11.59
C LEU A 132 -65.89 -37.22 12.45
N PRO A 133 -65.28 -37.32 13.65
CA PRO A 133 -66.09 -37.71 14.80
C PRO A 133 -65.83 -36.89 16.08
N PHE A 134 -66.95 -36.48 16.69
CA PHE A 134 -67.32 -36.72 18.09
C PHE A 134 -66.31 -36.42 19.21
N THR A 135 -66.61 -35.36 19.97
CA THR A 135 -66.09 -35.07 21.32
C THR A 135 -66.97 -35.71 22.41
N PRO A 136 -66.41 -36.39 23.43
CA PRO A 136 -67.08 -36.58 24.71
C PRO A 136 -66.60 -35.56 25.75
N THR A 137 -67.55 -35.04 26.52
CA THR A 137 -67.42 -34.08 27.63
C THR A 137 -66.53 -34.55 28.79
N PRO A 138 -65.76 -33.66 29.46
CA PRO A 138 -64.95 -33.99 30.63
C PRO A 138 -65.55 -33.45 31.94
N ASP A 139 -66.22 -34.28 32.75
CA ASP A 139 -66.77 -33.83 34.05
C ASP A 139 -66.33 -34.64 35.28
N ILE A 140 -65.34 -35.52 35.15
CA ILE A 140 -64.77 -36.24 36.31
C ILE A 140 -63.31 -35.85 36.57
N ALA A 141 -62.54 -35.55 35.52
CA ALA A 141 -61.14 -35.14 35.65
C ALA A 141 -60.96 -33.74 36.28
N LYS A 142 -61.93 -32.83 36.09
CA LYS A 142 -61.91 -31.49 36.71
C LYS A 142 -62.10 -31.56 38.23
N ASN A 143 -62.91 -32.49 38.72
CA ASN A 143 -63.18 -32.61 40.15
C ASN A 143 -62.00 -33.23 40.93
N LEU A 144 -61.20 -34.10 40.31
CA LEU A 144 -59.96 -34.61 40.92
C LEU A 144 -58.83 -33.57 40.93
N ALA A 145 -58.71 -32.77 39.87
CA ALA A 145 -57.71 -31.70 39.78
C ALA A 145 -58.01 -30.55 40.75
N LEU A 146 -59.30 -30.23 40.95
CA LEU A 146 -59.75 -29.25 41.95
C LEU A 146 -59.51 -29.73 43.40
N TYR A 147 -59.60 -31.04 43.66
CA TYR A 147 -59.32 -31.61 44.98
C TYR A 147 -57.82 -31.65 45.30
N GLN A 148 -56.97 -31.92 44.29
CA GLN A 148 -55.50 -31.86 44.44
C GLN A 148 -54.99 -30.42 44.57
N SER A 149 -55.57 -29.45 43.86
CA SER A 149 -55.18 -28.04 44.02
C SER A 149 -55.64 -27.44 45.35
N TYR A 150 -56.77 -27.89 45.91
CA TYR A 150 -57.24 -27.51 47.26
C TYR A 150 -56.33 -28.04 48.38
N LEU A 151 -55.76 -29.24 48.22
CA LEU A 151 -54.79 -29.81 49.16
C LEU A 151 -53.40 -29.13 49.09
N LEU A 152 -53.04 -28.53 47.95
CA LEU A 152 -51.77 -27.82 47.77
C LEU A 152 -51.86 -26.33 48.17
N SER A 153 -53.02 -25.69 48.06
CA SER A 153 -53.18 -24.26 48.39
C SER A 153 -53.37 -23.98 49.88
N THR A 154 -53.75 -24.97 50.69
CA THR A 154 -53.90 -24.82 52.16
C THR A 154 -52.59 -24.95 52.94
N GLY A 155 -51.45 -25.19 52.26
CA GLY A 155 -50.13 -25.40 52.89
C GLY A 155 -49.18 -24.20 52.88
N THR A 156 -49.59 -23.00 52.45
CA THR A 156 -48.69 -21.84 52.35
C THR A 156 -49.16 -20.62 53.12
N ALA A 157 -49.02 -20.69 54.44
CA ALA A 157 -48.84 -19.51 55.27
C ALA A 157 -47.98 -19.87 56.49
N GLY A 158 -46.87 -19.16 56.66
CA GLY A 158 -46.08 -19.14 57.90
C GLY A 158 -44.86 -20.06 57.88
N GLY A 159 -43.68 -19.45 57.74
CA GLY A 159 -42.41 -20.15 57.91
C GLY A 159 -42.21 -20.68 59.33
N SER A 160 -41.55 -21.82 59.43
CA SER A 160 -40.74 -22.25 60.58
C SER A 160 -40.18 -23.64 60.24
N SER A 161 -38.89 -23.81 60.50
CA SER A 161 -38.18 -25.08 60.52
C SER A 161 -38.97 -26.17 61.27
N GLY A 162 -39.11 -27.34 60.64
CA GLY A 162 -39.63 -28.53 61.30
C GLY A 162 -39.95 -29.63 60.29
N SER A 163 -39.28 -30.77 60.41
CA SER A 163 -39.55 -31.99 59.65
C SER A 163 -40.98 -32.48 59.88
N SER A 164 -41.92 -32.09 59.02
CA SER A 164 -43.26 -32.66 59.00
C SER A 164 -43.22 -33.96 58.19
N GLN A 165 -43.13 -35.10 58.87
CA GLN A 165 -43.51 -36.36 58.25
C GLN A 165 -44.99 -36.28 57.85
N PRO A 166 -45.35 -36.75 56.65
CA PRO A 166 -46.74 -36.78 56.22
C PRO A 166 -47.59 -37.58 57.20
N ASP A 167 -48.79 -37.07 57.47
CA ASP A 167 -49.77 -37.67 58.38
C ASP A 167 -49.94 -39.17 58.09
N PRO A 168 -49.65 -40.06 59.06
CA PRO A 168 -49.73 -41.52 58.89
C PRO A 168 -51.16 -41.99 58.55
N THR A 169 -52.18 -41.17 58.81
CA THR A 169 -53.56 -41.42 58.42
C THR A 169 -53.75 -41.29 56.91
N ILE A 170 -53.12 -40.30 56.27
CA ILE A 170 -53.14 -40.11 54.81
C ILE A 170 -52.35 -41.23 54.12
N GLN A 171 -51.19 -41.63 54.67
CA GLN A 171 -50.42 -42.76 54.14
C GLN A 171 -51.17 -44.09 54.23
N ARG A 172 -51.96 -44.33 55.29
CA ARG A 172 -52.81 -45.52 55.41
C ARG A 172 -53.97 -45.53 54.41
N VAL A 173 -54.59 -44.39 54.15
CA VAL A 173 -55.69 -44.28 53.16
C VAL A 173 -55.17 -44.51 51.74
N VAL A 174 -54.00 -43.97 51.40
CA VAL A 174 -53.34 -44.21 50.10
C VAL A 174 -52.92 -45.68 49.95
N ALA A 175 -52.30 -46.27 50.99
CA ALA A 175 -51.89 -47.68 50.97
C ALA A 175 -53.08 -48.65 50.86
N ASN A 176 -54.20 -48.36 51.53
CA ASN A 176 -55.42 -49.17 51.43
C ASN A 176 -56.13 -49.02 50.08
N ALA A 177 -56.11 -47.82 49.48
CA ALA A 177 -56.62 -47.61 48.12
C ALA A 177 -55.75 -48.33 47.05
N GLU A 178 -54.43 -48.37 47.25
CA GLU A 178 -53.51 -49.13 46.39
C GLU A 178 -53.65 -50.66 46.55
N ALA A 179 -53.98 -51.13 47.75
CA ALA A 179 -54.24 -52.55 48.03
C ALA A 179 -55.61 -53.02 47.50
N ALA A 180 -56.61 -52.14 47.41
CA ALA A 180 -57.94 -52.44 46.87
C ALA A 180 -58.01 -52.44 45.32
N LEU A 181 -56.97 -51.95 44.64
CA LEU A 181 -56.88 -52.01 43.17
C LEU A 181 -56.65 -53.46 42.72
N THR A 182 -57.64 -54.03 42.05
CA THR A 182 -57.54 -55.34 41.39
C THR A 182 -56.32 -55.37 40.44
N PRO A 183 -55.71 -56.55 40.19
CA PRO A 183 -54.55 -56.67 39.29
C PRO A 183 -54.76 -56.05 37.90
N ALA A 184 -56.02 -56.00 37.42
CA ALA A 184 -56.41 -55.33 36.18
C ALA A 184 -56.26 -53.80 36.24
N ALA A 185 -56.53 -53.17 37.38
CA ALA A 185 -56.43 -51.73 37.55
C ALA A 185 -54.96 -51.27 37.69
N ARG A 186 -54.10 -52.04 38.38
CA ARG A 186 -52.64 -51.79 38.40
C ARG A 186 -52.01 -51.87 37.01
N LYS A 187 -52.50 -52.79 36.16
CA LYS A 187 -52.04 -52.92 34.76
C LYS A 187 -52.45 -51.71 33.90
N ARG A 188 -53.63 -51.12 34.17
CA ARG A 188 -54.09 -49.89 33.49
C ARG A 188 -53.31 -48.64 33.91
N VAL A 189 -53.03 -48.48 35.22
CA VAL A 189 -52.21 -47.38 35.73
C VAL A 189 -50.78 -47.46 35.18
N SER A 190 -50.16 -48.64 35.18
CA SER A 190 -48.83 -48.85 34.57
C SER A 190 -48.81 -48.59 33.06
N SER A 191 -49.90 -48.89 32.35
CA SER A 191 -50.03 -48.57 30.92
C SER A 191 -50.15 -47.06 30.68
N GLN A 192 -50.92 -46.36 31.51
CA GLN A 192 -51.05 -44.90 31.45
C GLN A 192 -49.74 -44.19 31.78
N GLU A 193 -48.98 -44.64 32.78
CA GLU A 193 -47.65 -44.09 33.10
C GLU A 193 -46.66 -44.28 31.94
N LYS A 194 -46.65 -45.46 31.30
CA LYS A 194 -45.80 -45.69 30.12
C LYS A 194 -46.20 -44.82 28.94
N GLU A 195 -47.48 -44.55 28.77
CA GLU A 195 -48.00 -43.68 27.71
C GLU A 195 -47.67 -42.19 27.99
N GLN A 196 -47.82 -41.75 29.24
CA GLN A 196 -47.40 -40.42 29.70
C GLN A 196 -45.89 -40.22 29.57
N GLN A 197 -45.06 -41.21 29.94
CA GLN A 197 -43.61 -41.15 29.75
C GLN A 197 -43.21 -41.08 28.27
N LYS A 198 -43.91 -41.81 27.38
CA LYS A 198 -43.71 -41.72 25.93
C LYS A 198 -44.10 -40.34 25.39
N ALA A 199 -45.22 -39.78 25.84
CA ALA A 199 -45.66 -38.43 25.46
C ALA A 199 -44.67 -37.36 25.92
N ALA A 200 -44.21 -37.41 27.17
CA ALA A 200 -43.20 -36.50 27.71
C ALA A 200 -41.87 -36.59 26.93
N LYS A 201 -41.42 -37.81 26.59
CA LYS A 201 -40.20 -38.02 25.79
C LYS A 201 -40.35 -37.50 24.35
N LYS A 202 -41.54 -37.60 23.76
CA LYS A 202 -41.84 -37.03 22.44
C LYS A 202 -41.81 -35.49 22.48
N GLN A 203 -42.47 -34.88 23.46
CA GLN A 203 -42.46 -33.42 23.67
C GLN A 203 -41.05 -32.89 23.92
N ALA A 204 -40.23 -33.58 24.72
CA ALA A 204 -38.83 -33.18 24.96
C ALA A 204 -37.98 -33.24 23.68
N ARG A 205 -38.20 -34.25 22.80
CA ARG A 205 -37.51 -34.34 21.50
C ARG A 205 -37.95 -33.24 20.54
N GLU A 206 -39.22 -32.88 20.52
CA GLU A 206 -39.75 -31.80 19.69
C GLU A 206 -39.23 -30.44 20.17
N LYS A 207 -39.19 -30.19 21.48
CA LYS A 207 -38.61 -28.97 22.06
C LYS A 207 -37.12 -28.83 21.71
N LYS A 208 -36.33 -29.91 21.84
CA LYS A 208 -34.91 -29.90 21.45
C LYS A 208 -34.72 -29.58 19.97
N LYS A 209 -35.53 -30.16 19.07
CA LYS A 209 -35.47 -29.88 17.63
C LYS A 209 -35.80 -28.41 17.33
N GLU A 210 -36.76 -27.83 18.04
CA GLU A 210 -37.13 -26.43 17.88
C GLU A 210 -36.03 -25.49 18.39
N ASP A 211 -35.42 -25.79 19.53
CA ASP A 211 -34.28 -25.03 20.06
C ASP A 211 -33.07 -25.09 19.11
N ASP A 212 -32.78 -26.26 18.53
CA ASP A 212 -31.74 -26.44 17.51
C ASP A 212 -32.05 -25.65 16.22
N ARG A 213 -33.33 -25.56 15.82
CA ARG A 213 -33.76 -24.76 14.67
C ARG A 213 -33.59 -23.27 14.93
N ARG A 214 -34.04 -22.78 16.08
CA ARG A 214 -33.88 -21.38 16.49
C ARG A 214 -32.41 -20.97 16.59
N LYS A 215 -31.55 -21.86 17.11
CA LYS A 215 -30.10 -21.62 17.17
C LYS A 215 -29.49 -21.49 15.77
N LYS A 216 -29.86 -22.36 14.83
CA LYS A 216 -29.42 -22.28 13.42
C LYS A 216 -29.94 -21.03 12.70
N GLU A 217 -31.18 -20.64 12.94
CA GLU A 217 -31.77 -19.42 12.36
C GLU A 217 -31.08 -18.16 12.90
N ALA A 218 -30.80 -18.10 14.20
CA ALA A 218 -30.06 -17.00 14.81
C ALA A 218 -28.62 -16.91 14.29
N GLU A 219 -27.94 -18.05 14.11
CA GLU A 219 -26.59 -18.09 13.53
C GLU A 219 -26.57 -17.64 12.07
N LYS A 220 -27.55 -18.07 11.26
CA LYS A 220 -27.72 -17.64 9.88
C LYS A 220 -28.01 -16.14 9.77
N ALA A 221 -28.84 -15.59 10.68
CA ALA A 221 -29.11 -14.15 10.74
C ALA A 221 -27.84 -13.35 11.05
N LYS A 222 -27.03 -13.80 12.02
CA LYS A 222 -25.74 -13.18 12.35
C LYS A 222 -24.75 -13.23 11.18
N GLN A 223 -24.66 -14.36 10.47
CA GLN A 223 -23.82 -14.47 9.28
C GLN A 223 -24.27 -13.53 8.15
N LEU A 224 -25.59 -13.37 7.95
CA LEU A 224 -26.14 -12.47 6.94
C LEU A 224 -25.85 -11.01 7.28
N GLU A 225 -25.98 -10.62 8.55
CA GLU A 225 -25.66 -9.28 9.03
C GLU A 225 -24.16 -8.97 8.85
N MET A 226 -23.30 -9.91 9.26
CA MET A 226 -21.85 -9.80 9.05
C MET A 226 -21.48 -9.70 7.56
N SER A 227 -22.14 -10.47 6.68
CA SER A 227 -21.90 -10.39 5.23
C SER A 227 -22.26 -9.01 4.67
N LYS A 228 -23.39 -8.42 5.09
CA LYS A 228 -23.79 -7.07 4.66
C LYS A 228 -22.80 -6.01 5.13
N GLU A 229 -22.28 -6.16 6.35
CA GLU A 229 -21.26 -5.26 6.88
C GLU A 229 -19.94 -5.38 6.10
N ILE A 230 -19.53 -6.61 5.75
CA ILE A 230 -18.35 -6.87 4.91
C ILE A 230 -18.55 -6.28 3.51
N ASP A 231 -19.73 -6.44 2.89
CA ASP A 231 -20.02 -5.85 1.58
C ASP A 231 -19.90 -4.32 1.62
N ALA A 232 -20.49 -3.68 2.63
CA ALA A 232 -20.37 -2.23 2.83
C ALA A 232 -18.92 -1.78 3.12
N LEU A 233 -18.10 -2.63 3.73
CA LEU A 233 -16.68 -2.37 3.96
C LEU A 233 -15.88 -2.47 2.65
N VAL A 234 -16.10 -3.53 1.87
CA VAL A 234 -15.47 -3.72 0.56
C VAL A 234 -15.88 -2.59 -0.39
N ASP A 235 -17.12 -2.14 -0.35
CA ASP A 235 -17.62 -1.02 -1.15
C ASP A 235 -17.01 0.33 -0.77
N ARG A 236 -16.62 0.52 0.50
CA ARG A 236 -15.94 1.72 0.98
C ARG A 236 -14.42 1.61 0.99
N PHE A 237 -13.86 0.45 0.63
CA PHE A 237 -12.41 0.24 0.67
C PHE A 237 -11.69 1.22 -0.26
N GLN A 238 -10.72 1.94 0.30
CA GLN A 238 -9.80 2.82 -0.42
C GLN A 238 -8.37 2.28 -0.29
N PRO A 239 -7.48 2.57 -1.26
CA PRO A 239 -6.07 2.18 -1.20
C PRO A 239 -5.37 2.58 0.12
N ASP A 240 -5.76 3.71 0.72
CA ASP A 240 -5.23 4.18 2.01
C ASP A 240 -5.55 3.28 3.21
N TYR A 241 -6.55 2.41 3.10
CA TYR A 241 -6.81 1.37 4.10
C TYR A 241 -5.78 0.25 4.09
N ARG A 242 -4.70 0.36 3.31
CA ARG A 242 -3.55 -0.53 3.36
C ARG A 242 -3.06 -0.79 4.78
N LYS A 243 -2.99 0.25 5.63
CA LYS A 243 -2.55 0.15 7.04
C LYS A 243 -3.50 -0.65 7.93
N CYS A 244 -4.77 -0.74 7.51
CA CYS A 244 -5.82 -1.48 8.22
C CYS A 244 -5.70 -2.98 7.98
N ILE A 245 -4.97 -3.43 6.95
CA ILE A 245 -4.80 -4.86 6.69
C ILE A 245 -3.57 -5.37 7.44
N LYS A 246 -3.74 -6.44 8.22
CA LYS A 246 -2.66 -7.09 8.97
C LYS A 246 -2.29 -8.43 8.32
N CYS A 247 -1.00 -8.61 8.09
CA CYS A 247 -0.43 -9.84 7.55
C CYS A 247 -0.08 -10.82 8.67
N GLN A 248 -0.16 -12.11 8.38
CA GLN A 248 0.36 -13.19 9.21
C GLN A 248 0.93 -14.27 8.30
N ASP A 249 1.92 -15.02 8.79
CA ASP A 249 2.46 -16.15 8.06
C ASP A 249 1.54 -17.39 8.22
N GLU A 250 1.15 -17.99 7.10
CA GLU A 250 0.33 -19.20 7.03
C GLU A 250 0.93 -20.21 6.03
N LYS A 251 0.78 -21.51 6.33
CA LYS A 251 1.16 -22.59 5.40
C LYS A 251 0.12 -22.77 4.31
N HIS A 252 0.55 -23.14 3.10
CA HIS A 252 -0.36 -23.35 1.98
C HIS A 252 -1.36 -24.49 2.28
N PRO A 253 -2.69 -24.27 2.24
CA PRO A 253 -3.68 -25.23 2.74
C PRO A 253 -3.73 -26.55 1.96
N LYS A 254 -3.31 -26.53 0.69
CA LYS A 254 -3.29 -27.73 -0.17
C LYS A 254 -1.93 -28.40 -0.29
N ASN A 255 -0.84 -27.74 0.10
CA ASN A 255 0.51 -28.27 -0.11
C ASN A 255 1.14 -28.58 1.24
N LYS A 256 0.80 -29.74 1.80
CA LYS A 256 1.29 -30.15 3.13
C LYS A 256 2.79 -30.46 3.15
N ASN A 257 3.39 -30.72 1.99
CA ASN A 257 4.81 -31.06 1.86
C ASN A 257 5.69 -29.81 1.74
N ASP A 258 5.09 -28.64 1.53
CA ASP A 258 5.80 -27.38 1.49
C ASP A 258 5.76 -26.75 2.88
N GLU A 259 6.89 -26.83 3.59
CA GLU A 259 7.06 -26.25 4.92
C GLU A 259 7.25 -24.73 4.88
N THR A 260 7.30 -24.14 3.68
CA THR A 260 7.45 -22.69 3.51
C THR A 260 6.22 -21.97 4.05
N ASP A 261 6.44 -21.08 5.00
CA ASP A 261 5.41 -20.17 5.47
C ASP A 261 5.25 -19.01 4.49
N TYR A 262 4.01 -18.69 4.13
CA TYR A 262 3.67 -17.60 3.21
C TYR A 262 3.04 -16.44 3.98
N SER A 263 3.51 -15.23 3.73
CA SER A 263 2.84 -14.04 4.26
C SER A 263 1.47 -13.87 3.61
N VAL A 264 0.41 -13.87 4.40
CA VAL A 264 -0.97 -13.71 3.94
C VAL A 264 -1.70 -12.60 4.70
N ALA A 265 -2.54 -11.85 3.98
CA ALA A 265 -3.43 -10.87 4.59
C ALA A 265 -4.48 -11.63 5.39
N LYS A 266 -4.49 -11.44 6.72
CA LYS A 266 -5.35 -12.20 7.62
C LYS A 266 -6.48 -11.37 8.19
N TYR A 267 -6.22 -10.14 8.57
CA TYR A 267 -7.24 -9.30 9.21
C TYR A 267 -7.38 -7.96 8.52
N PHE A 268 -8.61 -7.46 8.49
CA PHE A 268 -8.92 -6.08 8.22
C PHE A 268 -9.39 -5.42 9.52
N VAL A 269 -8.63 -4.44 10.02
CA VAL A 269 -8.86 -3.76 11.29
C VAL A 269 -9.34 -2.34 11.03
N MET A 270 -10.61 -2.07 11.27
CA MET A 270 -11.14 -0.70 11.24
C MET A 270 -10.95 -0.02 12.58
N LYS A 271 -10.54 1.25 12.55
CA LYS A 271 -10.40 2.10 13.75
C LYS A 271 -9.46 1.50 14.81
N GLU A 272 -8.32 0.99 14.36
CA GLU A 272 -7.27 0.43 15.22
C GLU A 272 -6.94 1.38 16.38
N GLY A 273 -6.92 0.84 17.61
CA GLY A 273 -6.62 1.60 18.84
C GLY A 273 -7.77 2.47 19.36
N LYS A 274 -8.96 2.40 18.77
CA LYS A 274 -10.17 3.09 19.25
C LYS A 274 -11.11 2.10 19.96
N PRO A 275 -11.97 2.54 20.89
CA PRO A 275 -12.91 1.66 21.59
C PRO A 275 -13.91 0.95 20.66
N ASP A 276 -14.07 1.43 19.43
CA ASP A 276 -14.91 0.85 18.38
C ASP A 276 -14.10 0.10 17.30
N GLU A 277 -12.91 -0.42 17.67
CA GLU A 277 -12.10 -1.26 16.80
C GLU A 277 -12.88 -2.51 16.36
N LYS A 278 -12.98 -2.69 15.04
CA LYS A 278 -13.62 -3.87 14.45
C LYS A 278 -12.60 -4.63 13.62
N ARG A 279 -12.41 -5.90 13.97
CA ARG A 279 -11.50 -6.82 13.28
C ARG A 279 -12.30 -7.83 12.48
N TYR A 280 -12.10 -7.82 11.16
CA TYR A 280 -12.71 -8.78 10.24
C TYR A 280 -11.64 -9.75 9.75
N ASP A 281 -11.90 -11.05 9.87
CA ASP A 281 -11.02 -12.09 9.33
C ASP A 281 -11.24 -12.22 7.82
N LEU A 282 -10.18 -12.05 7.03
CA LEU A 282 -10.24 -12.17 5.57
C LEU A 282 -10.52 -13.60 5.12
N ALA A 283 -10.35 -14.60 5.98
CA ALA A 283 -10.77 -15.98 5.71
C ALA A 283 -12.29 -16.17 5.74
N THR A 284 -13.05 -15.28 6.40
CA THR A 284 -14.53 -15.34 6.39
C THR A 284 -15.14 -14.61 5.19
N PHE A 285 -14.32 -13.91 4.41
CA PHE A 285 -14.79 -13.22 3.21
C PHE A 285 -15.10 -14.25 2.13
N ASN A 286 -16.17 -14.02 1.39
CA ASN A 286 -16.44 -14.82 0.21
C ASN A 286 -15.42 -14.48 -0.90
N HIS A 287 -15.34 -15.36 -1.88
CA HIS A 287 -14.37 -15.24 -2.96
C HIS A 287 -14.51 -13.94 -3.77
N GLN A 288 -15.74 -13.49 -3.99
CA GLN A 288 -16.03 -12.28 -4.75
C GLN A 288 -15.64 -11.01 -3.98
N GLN A 289 -15.91 -10.97 -2.68
CA GLN A 289 -15.50 -9.87 -1.78
C GLN A 289 -13.98 -9.68 -1.78
N LEU A 290 -13.21 -10.77 -1.65
CA LEU A 290 -11.74 -10.70 -1.74
C LEU A 290 -11.27 -10.20 -3.11
N ARG A 291 -11.89 -10.65 -4.20
CA ARG A 291 -11.52 -10.19 -5.55
C ARG A 291 -11.82 -8.70 -5.74
N ILE A 292 -12.96 -8.21 -5.26
CA ILE A 292 -13.29 -6.78 -5.30
C ILE A 292 -12.27 -6.00 -4.46
N LEU A 293 -11.90 -6.49 -3.27
CA LEU A 293 -10.86 -5.88 -2.45
C LEU A 293 -9.53 -5.78 -3.22
N CYS A 294 -9.09 -6.87 -3.86
CA CYS A 294 -7.91 -6.90 -4.71
C CYS A 294 -8.01 -5.93 -5.91
N GLN A 295 -9.17 -5.83 -6.56
CA GLN A 295 -9.40 -4.89 -7.66
C GLN A 295 -9.30 -3.44 -7.19
N LYS A 296 -9.87 -3.13 -6.02
CA LYS A 296 -9.77 -1.80 -5.43
C LYS A 296 -8.37 -1.46 -4.95
N ALA A 297 -7.60 -2.46 -4.51
CA ALA A 297 -6.16 -2.36 -4.31
C ALA A 297 -5.35 -2.32 -5.63
N ARG A 298 -6.01 -2.28 -6.79
CA ARG A 298 -5.42 -2.22 -8.14
C ARG A 298 -4.51 -3.41 -8.49
N LEU A 299 -4.78 -4.58 -7.90
CA LEU A 299 -4.02 -5.81 -8.18
C LEU A 299 -4.42 -6.40 -9.55
N LYS A 300 -3.45 -6.52 -10.46
CA LYS A 300 -3.69 -7.05 -11.82
C LYS A 300 -4.09 -8.52 -11.78
N GLY A 301 -5.09 -8.90 -12.58
CA GLY A 301 -5.55 -10.29 -12.66
C GLY A 301 -6.42 -10.75 -11.48
N ALA A 302 -6.83 -9.84 -10.60
CA ALA A 302 -7.66 -10.14 -9.43
C ALA A 302 -8.90 -10.98 -9.74
N GLY A 303 -9.52 -10.81 -10.92
CA GLY A 303 -10.66 -11.61 -11.36
C GLY A 303 -10.41 -13.12 -11.45
N GLY A 304 -9.15 -13.54 -11.57
CA GLY A 304 -8.75 -14.96 -11.65
C GLY A 304 -8.19 -15.54 -10.35
N PHE A 305 -7.97 -14.72 -9.31
CA PHE A 305 -7.32 -15.20 -8.09
C PHE A 305 -8.20 -16.21 -7.34
N SER A 306 -7.59 -17.18 -6.64
CA SER A 306 -8.25 -17.98 -5.61
C SER A 306 -8.31 -17.20 -4.29
N MET A 307 -9.08 -17.63 -3.29
CA MET A 307 -9.09 -16.96 -1.97
C MET A 307 -7.69 -16.88 -1.34
N TRP A 308 -6.94 -17.98 -1.39
CA TRP A 308 -5.56 -18.02 -0.92
C TRP A 308 -4.68 -17.04 -1.68
N LYS A 309 -4.69 -17.09 -3.02
CA LYS A 309 -3.89 -16.18 -3.85
C LYS A 309 -4.27 -14.72 -3.61
N ALA A 310 -5.56 -14.40 -3.50
CA ALA A 310 -6.01 -13.04 -3.18
C ALA A 310 -5.43 -12.53 -1.85
N ARG A 311 -5.43 -13.37 -0.81
CA ARG A 311 -4.83 -13.03 0.50
C ARG A 311 -3.30 -12.88 0.41
N CYS A 312 -2.60 -13.74 -0.33
CA CYS A 312 -1.16 -13.60 -0.57
C CYS A 312 -0.82 -12.32 -1.35
N GLU A 313 -1.58 -11.99 -2.39
CA GLU A 313 -1.35 -10.81 -3.23
C GLU A 313 -1.66 -9.52 -2.47
N LEU A 314 -2.68 -9.52 -1.61
CA LEU A 314 -2.93 -8.42 -0.67
C LEU A 314 -1.79 -8.27 0.34
N ALA A 315 -1.29 -9.37 0.91
CA ALA A 315 -0.13 -9.35 1.81
C ALA A 315 1.11 -8.80 1.10
N SER A 316 1.34 -9.29 -0.12
CA SER A 316 2.41 -8.82 -0.99
C SER A 316 2.26 -7.34 -1.24
N TRP A 317 1.08 -6.83 -1.58
CA TRP A 317 0.81 -5.40 -1.75
C TRP A 317 1.08 -4.56 -0.48
N ILE A 318 0.75 -5.10 0.70
CA ILE A 318 1.02 -4.47 2.00
C ILE A 318 2.50 -4.50 2.34
N ASN A 319 3.23 -5.55 2.01
CA ASN A 319 4.67 -5.61 2.29
C ASN A 319 5.44 -4.79 1.23
N SER A 320 4.97 -4.87 -0.01
CA SER A 320 5.48 -4.21 -1.21
C SER A 320 5.55 -2.71 -1.03
N GLY A 321 4.46 -2.01 -0.73
CA GLY A 321 4.58 -0.55 -0.61
C GLY A 321 5.29 -0.08 0.67
N THR A 322 5.88 -0.99 1.46
CA THR A 322 6.83 -0.69 2.56
C THR A 322 8.24 -0.83 2.01
N ILE A 323 8.47 -1.84 1.15
CA ILE A 323 9.70 -2.05 0.38
C ILE A 323 9.87 -0.99 -0.73
N TYR A 324 8.78 -0.57 -1.38
CA TYR A 324 8.73 0.42 -2.48
C TYR A 324 8.60 1.87 -2.00
N MET A 325 8.76 2.11 -0.69
CA MET A 325 9.11 3.45 -0.23
C MET A 325 10.60 3.76 -0.46
N ASP A 326 11.38 2.73 -0.80
CA ASP A 326 12.71 2.87 -1.38
C ASP A 326 12.56 3.14 -2.88
N ASN A 327 13.03 4.31 -3.32
CA ASN A 327 12.93 4.81 -4.70
C ASN A 327 13.62 3.90 -5.72
N SER A 328 14.38 2.90 -5.25
CA SER A 328 15.12 1.96 -6.08
C SER A 328 14.27 0.88 -6.75
N ILE A 329 13.00 0.71 -6.36
CA ILE A 329 12.14 -0.30 -6.98
C ILE A 329 10.74 0.27 -7.25
N ALA A 330 10.42 0.40 -8.54
CA ALA A 330 9.12 0.90 -9.01
C ALA A 330 7.97 0.03 -8.48
N ASN A 331 6.89 0.67 -8.05
CA ASN A 331 5.71 -0.06 -7.58
C ASN A 331 5.08 -0.84 -8.75
N PRO A 332 4.98 -2.18 -8.68
CA PRO A 332 4.44 -3.01 -9.76
C PRO A 332 2.94 -2.82 -9.97
N PHE A 333 2.25 -2.23 -8.98
CA PHE A 333 0.81 -2.01 -9.00
C PHE A 333 0.41 -0.70 -9.68
N THR A 334 1.36 0.20 -9.89
CA THR A 334 1.13 1.43 -10.62
C THR A 334 1.24 1.19 -12.13
N SER A 335 0.38 1.83 -12.91
CA SER A 335 0.47 1.70 -14.36
C SER A 335 1.75 2.36 -14.87
N ALA A 336 2.26 1.91 -16.02
CA ALA A 336 3.44 2.55 -16.62
C ALA A 336 3.17 4.02 -16.99
N GLN A 337 1.92 4.35 -17.34
CA GLN A 337 1.51 5.71 -17.64
C GLN A 337 1.49 6.60 -16.38
N ASP A 338 0.97 6.08 -15.26
CA ASP A 338 0.94 6.82 -13.99
C ASP A 338 2.35 7.04 -13.46
N ARG A 339 3.22 6.02 -13.48
CA ARG A 339 4.63 6.18 -13.10
C ARG A 339 5.35 7.18 -14.00
N ARG A 340 5.08 7.14 -15.31
CA ARG A 340 5.61 8.14 -16.24
C ARG A 340 5.17 9.54 -15.81
N GLN A 341 3.87 9.76 -15.58
CA GLN A 341 3.33 11.04 -15.10
C GLN A 341 3.97 11.50 -13.78
N ASN A 342 4.03 10.63 -12.78
CA ASN A 342 4.67 10.89 -11.49
C ASN A 342 6.14 11.29 -11.66
N THR A 343 6.86 10.63 -12.58
CA THR A 343 8.27 10.95 -12.87
C THR A 343 8.44 12.35 -13.44
N TYR A 344 7.60 12.75 -14.41
CA TYR A 344 7.65 14.10 -14.96
C TYR A 344 7.33 15.15 -13.89
N ILE A 345 6.27 14.92 -13.10
CA ILE A 345 5.87 15.84 -12.01
C ILE A 345 6.99 15.95 -10.97
N ARG A 346 7.62 14.85 -10.59
CA ARG A 346 8.71 14.83 -9.61
C ARG A 346 9.92 15.62 -10.09
N LEU A 347 10.32 15.44 -11.35
CA LEU A 347 11.45 16.17 -11.94
C LEU A 347 11.17 17.67 -11.99
N ILE A 348 9.98 18.06 -12.44
CA ILE A 348 9.56 19.46 -12.43
C ILE A 348 9.58 19.97 -10.99
N GLN A 349 9.00 19.27 -10.03
CA GLN A 349 9.03 19.68 -8.64
C GLN A 349 10.46 19.84 -8.10
N GLY A 350 11.38 18.95 -8.46
CA GLY A 350 12.79 19.03 -8.12
C GLY A 350 13.45 20.31 -8.64
N CYS A 351 13.13 20.75 -9.86
CA CYS A 351 13.62 22.01 -10.42
C CYS A 351 13.15 23.24 -9.62
N PHE A 352 11.99 23.16 -8.97
CA PHE A 352 11.38 24.28 -8.24
C PHE A 352 11.54 24.17 -6.72
N LEU A 353 12.42 23.30 -6.22
CA LEU A 353 12.74 23.23 -4.79
C LEU A 353 13.51 24.47 -4.33
N THR A 354 12.99 25.15 -3.32
CA THR A 354 13.62 26.32 -2.67
C THR A 354 14.72 25.93 -1.70
N ASP A 355 14.49 24.90 -0.87
CA ASP A 355 15.38 24.50 0.23
C ASP A 355 16.83 24.20 -0.18
N ASN A 356 17.03 23.66 -1.39
CA ASN A 356 18.35 23.30 -1.91
C ASN A 356 18.85 24.28 -2.99
N ASN A 357 18.26 25.48 -3.06
CA ASN A 357 18.60 26.50 -4.07
C ASN A 357 18.41 26.04 -5.54
N MET A 358 17.67 24.94 -5.76
CA MET A 358 17.48 24.35 -7.09
C MET A 358 16.75 25.32 -8.02
N VAL A 359 15.70 25.98 -7.52
CA VAL A 359 14.93 26.95 -8.31
C VAL A 359 15.78 28.10 -8.81
N TYR A 360 16.65 28.67 -7.98
CA TYR A 360 17.49 29.79 -8.37
C TYR A 360 18.58 29.37 -9.35
N ARG A 361 19.18 28.19 -9.15
CA ARG A 361 20.14 27.64 -10.11
C ARG A 361 19.50 27.30 -11.45
N PHE A 362 18.27 26.81 -11.41
CA PHE A 362 17.48 26.60 -12.62
C PHE A 362 17.19 27.92 -13.35
N CYS A 363 16.95 29.01 -12.61
CA CYS A 363 16.86 30.36 -13.17
C CYS A 363 18.19 30.81 -13.80
N ASP A 364 19.32 30.55 -13.13
CA ASP A 364 20.64 30.94 -13.60
C ASP A 364 21.05 30.19 -14.88
N LEU A 365 20.56 28.97 -15.10
CA LEU A 365 20.77 28.25 -16.37
C LEU A 365 20.18 28.98 -17.58
N ASN A 366 19.10 29.75 -17.39
CA ASN A 366 18.53 30.59 -18.45
C ASN A 366 19.32 31.86 -18.72
N ASP A 367 20.18 32.26 -17.79
CA ASP A 367 21.02 33.43 -17.94
C ASP A 367 22.34 33.02 -18.60
N ARG A 368 22.41 33.29 -19.92
CA ARG A 368 23.59 33.01 -20.74
C ARG A 368 24.88 33.57 -20.14
N HIS A 369 24.84 34.76 -19.51
CA HIS A 369 26.03 35.36 -18.92
C HIS A 369 26.45 34.62 -17.65
N LYS A 370 25.50 34.31 -16.76
CA LYS A 370 25.79 33.54 -15.55
C LYS A 370 26.27 32.13 -15.87
N ARG A 371 25.66 31.47 -16.85
CA ARG A 371 26.10 30.15 -17.34
C ARG A 371 27.54 30.18 -17.84
N MET A 372 27.87 31.11 -18.74
CA MET A 372 29.25 31.25 -19.25
C MET A 372 30.25 31.57 -18.14
N THR A 373 29.85 32.40 -17.17
CA THR A 373 30.70 32.73 -16.01
C THR A 373 30.96 31.49 -15.14
N PHE A 374 29.92 30.69 -14.87
CA PHE A 374 30.05 29.43 -14.15
C PHE A 374 30.99 28.47 -14.89
N GLU A 375 30.79 28.28 -16.19
CA GLU A 375 31.60 27.38 -17.01
C GLU A 375 33.07 27.81 -17.08
N LYS A 376 33.33 29.12 -17.16
CA LYS A 376 34.68 29.69 -17.12
C LYS A 376 35.36 29.43 -15.78
N ASN A 377 34.63 29.57 -14.67
CA ASN A 377 35.19 29.44 -13.32
C ASN A 377 35.38 27.99 -12.87
N GLN A 378 34.46 27.10 -13.24
CA GLN A 378 34.42 25.71 -12.77
C GLN A 378 35.00 24.71 -13.79
N GLY A 379 35.15 25.10 -15.06
CA GLY A 379 35.60 24.21 -16.14
C GLY A 379 34.61 23.08 -16.45
N GLN A 380 33.35 23.20 -16.02
CA GLN A 380 32.30 22.20 -16.19
C GLN A 380 31.03 22.86 -16.72
N SER A 381 30.25 22.12 -17.54
CA SER A 381 28.95 22.58 -18.04
C SER A 381 27.96 22.79 -16.89
N ALA A 382 27.47 24.02 -16.73
CA ALA A 382 26.50 24.36 -15.69
C ALA A 382 25.22 23.52 -15.82
N VAL A 383 24.79 23.28 -17.06
CA VAL A 383 23.61 22.48 -17.39
C VAL A 383 23.81 21.04 -16.92
N LYS A 384 24.95 20.42 -17.26
CA LYS A 384 25.24 19.05 -16.83
C LYS A 384 25.28 18.94 -15.30
N VAL A 385 25.99 19.85 -14.62
CA VAL A 385 26.10 19.86 -13.16
C VAL A 385 24.72 19.96 -12.51
N PHE A 386 23.87 20.88 -12.98
CA PHE A 386 22.51 21.01 -12.48
C PHE A 386 21.68 19.74 -12.65
N PHE A 387 21.72 19.10 -13.82
CA PHE A 387 20.90 17.91 -14.05
C PHE A 387 21.42 16.66 -13.33
N VAL A 388 22.74 16.57 -13.07
CA VAL A 388 23.30 15.53 -12.19
C VAL A 388 22.69 15.66 -10.81
N GLU A 389 22.76 16.84 -10.22
CA GLU A 389 22.20 17.09 -8.90
C GLU A 389 20.67 16.97 -8.86
N LEU A 390 19.96 17.43 -9.89
CA LEU A 390 18.52 17.22 -9.99
C LEU A 390 18.17 15.72 -9.95
N SER A 391 18.92 14.89 -10.69
CA SER A 391 18.70 13.45 -10.72
C SER A 391 19.01 12.81 -9.36
N GLU A 392 20.06 13.24 -8.67
CA GLU A 392 20.41 12.79 -7.31
C GLU A 392 19.32 13.16 -6.31
N VAL A 393 18.91 14.43 -6.27
CA VAL A 393 17.83 14.93 -5.40
C VAL A 393 16.51 14.20 -5.66
N CYS A 394 16.16 13.98 -6.94
CA CYS A 394 14.94 13.28 -7.28
C CYS A 394 15.00 11.80 -6.92
N ASN A 395 16.15 11.14 -7.08
CA ASN A 395 16.31 9.72 -6.76
C ASN A 395 16.49 9.45 -5.26
N ASP A 396 16.91 10.45 -4.47
CA ASP A 396 17.12 10.32 -3.04
C ASP A 396 15.82 10.04 -2.27
N THR A 397 15.82 8.95 -1.51
CA THR A 397 14.70 8.52 -0.65
C THR A 397 14.52 9.45 0.55
N SER A 398 15.58 10.09 1.01
CA SER A 398 15.53 11.07 2.10
C SER A 398 14.68 12.30 1.71
N MET A 399 14.69 12.64 0.41
CA MET A 399 13.93 13.75 -0.16
C MET A 399 12.46 13.43 -0.40
N ASN A 400 12.01 12.19 -0.19
CA ASN A 400 10.61 11.80 -0.41
C ASN A 400 9.63 12.60 0.45
N GLY A 401 9.99 12.99 1.68
CA GLY A 401 9.12 13.81 2.52
C GLY A 401 8.76 15.16 1.88
N LYS A 402 9.68 15.72 1.07
CA LYS A 402 9.51 17.00 0.36
C LYS A 402 8.93 16.79 -1.04
N LEU A 403 9.48 15.82 -1.79
CA LEU A 403 9.12 15.56 -3.19
C LEU A 403 7.80 14.78 -3.36
N SER A 404 7.28 14.13 -2.33
CA SER A 404 6.00 13.40 -2.40
C SER A 404 4.77 14.30 -2.40
N LYS A 405 4.93 15.57 -2.03
CA LYS A 405 3.84 16.54 -1.89
C LYS A 405 3.91 17.56 -3.01
N ILE A 406 2.84 17.72 -3.79
CA ILE A 406 2.74 18.78 -4.80
C ILE A 406 3.02 20.14 -4.12
N ILE A 407 3.97 20.91 -4.66
CA ILE A 407 4.18 22.31 -4.27
C ILE A 407 2.94 23.09 -4.70
N ARG A 408 2.21 23.65 -3.74
CA ARG A 408 1.06 24.52 -4.00
C ARG A 408 1.54 25.96 -4.09
N SER A 409 0.94 26.75 -4.98
CA SER A 409 1.05 28.22 -4.94
C SER A 409 0.44 28.71 -3.64
N ASP A 410 1.30 29.02 -2.67
CA ASP A 410 1.03 29.52 -1.33
C ASP A 410 0.05 28.70 -0.45
N ASP A 411 0.43 28.55 0.82
CA ASP A 411 -0.39 27.90 1.86
C ASP A 411 -1.63 28.74 2.24
N SER A 412 -1.80 29.94 1.69
CA SER A 412 -3.04 30.71 1.77
C SER A 412 -4.10 30.08 0.89
N LYS A 413 -5.11 29.47 1.52
CA LYS A 413 -6.23 28.73 0.90
C LYS A 413 -7.00 29.50 -0.19
N GLU A 414 -6.76 30.79 -0.37
CA GLU A 414 -7.54 31.67 -1.24
C GLU A 414 -7.02 31.70 -2.69
N ASP A 415 -5.73 31.42 -2.93
CA ASP A 415 -5.09 31.51 -4.26
C ASP A 415 -4.55 30.17 -4.80
N CYS A 416 -5.02 29.05 -4.26
CA CYS A 416 -4.64 27.73 -4.76
C CYS A 416 -5.29 27.46 -6.12
N ASP A 417 -4.47 27.00 -7.08
CA ASP A 417 -4.96 26.54 -8.38
C ASP A 417 -6.03 25.42 -8.24
N PRO A 418 -7.23 25.57 -8.83
CA PRO A 418 -8.34 24.65 -8.61
C PRO A 418 -8.06 23.23 -9.11
N TYR A 419 -7.33 23.07 -10.21
CA TYR A 419 -6.98 21.76 -10.76
C TYR A 419 -5.98 21.04 -9.87
N LEU A 420 -4.97 21.75 -9.35
CA LEU A 420 -4.04 21.17 -8.37
C LEU A 420 -4.76 20.76 -7.09
N VAL A 421 -5.73 21.56 -6.63
CA VAL A 421 -6.54 21.21 -5.46
C VAL A 421 -7.34 19.93 -5.69
N GLU A 422 -7.99 19.82 -6.85
CA GLU A 422 -8.74 18.63 -7.24
C GLU A 422 -7.85 17.40 -7.34
N TRP A 423 -6.70 17.49 -8.01
CA TRP A 423 -5.80 16.35 -8.19
C TRP A 423 -5.21 15.84 -6.87
N VAL A 424 -4.86 16.75 -5.97
CA VAL A 424 -4.38 16.37 -4.62
C VAL A 424 -5.51 15.73 -3.82
N LYS A 425 -6.73 16.26 -3.90
CA LYS A 425 -7.90 15.69 -3.20
C LYS A 425 -8.29 14.31 -3.73
N ASN A 426 -8.12 14.08 -5.03
CA ASN A 426 -8.45 12.82 -5.69
C ASN A 426 -7.30 11.79 -5.66
N GLU A 427 -6.15 12.15 -5.07
CA GLU A 427 -4.93 11.31 -5.07
C GLU A 427 -4.52 10.86 -6.47
N ASP A 428 -4.63 11.79 -7.44
CA ASP A 428 -4.37 11.52 -8.85
C ASP A 428 -2.90 11.21 -9.15
N PHE A 429 -2.00 11.49 -8.20
CA PHE A 429 -0.57 11.24 -8.32
C PHE A 429 -0.04 10.59 -7.06
N ASN A 430 0.96 9.73 -7.25
CA ASN A 430 1.82 9.26 -6.19
C ASN A 430 3.26 9.59 -6.57
N ILE A 431 3.73 10.82 -6.27
CA ILE A 431 5.04 11.32 -6.70
C ILE A 431 6.20 10.53 -6.06
N ALA A 432 5.94 9.79 -4.97
CA ALA A 432 6.90 8.86 -4.41
C ALA A 432 7.11 7.61 -5.28
N ASP A 433 6.17 7.29 -6.16
CA ASP A 433 6.26 6.15 -7.09
C ASP A 433 6.54 6.63 -8.51
N PHE A 434 7.84 6.73 -8.80
CA PHE A 434 8.40 7.22 -10.04
C PHE A 434 9.50 6.27 -10.55
N GLU A 435 9.95 6.50 -11.78
CA GLU A 435 11.10 5.79 -12.33
C GLU A 435 12.38 6.58 -12.02
N GLN A 436 13.40 5.93 -11.47
CA GLN A 436 14.71 6.57 -11.28
C GLN A 436 15.25 7.11 -12.60
N GLN A 437 15.89 8.27 -12.54
CA GLN A 437 16.37 8.99 -13.72
C GLN A 437 17.88 9.16 -13.66
N THR A 438 18.54 9.05 -14.81
CA THR A 438 19.89 9.59 -14.97
C THR A 438 19.78 11.09 -15.24
N TYR A 439 20.90 11.81 -15.19
CA TYR A 439 20.88 13.23 -15.51
C TYR A 439 20.45 13.50 -16.95
N GLU A 440 20.82 12.65 -17.91
CA GLU A 440 20.41 12.79 -19.32
C GLU A 440 18.90 12.60 -19.49
N THR A 441 18.32 11.60 -18.80
CA THR A 441 16.87 11.35 -18.90
C THR A 441 16.08 12.40 -18.13
N ALA A 442 16.60 12.90 -17.00
CA ALA A 442 16.04 14.03 -16.27
C ALA A 442 16.01 15.30 -17.13
N MET A 443 17.16 15.64 -17.74
CA MET A 443 17.29 16.76 -18.68
C MET A 443 16.29 16.66 -19.82
N SER A 444 16.28 15.53 -20.53
CA SER A 444 15.38 15.30 -21.66
C SER A 444 13.90 15.48 -21.28
N LYS A 445 13.47 14.93 -20.13
CA LYS A 445 12.08 15.02 -19.66
C LYS A 445 11.67 16.43 -19.24
N VAL A 446 12.52 17.15 -18.50
CA VAL A 446 12.25 18.54 -18.11
C VAL A 446 12.14 19.44 -19.34
N LEU A 447 13.04 19.27 -20.31
CA LEU A 447 13.00 20.02 -21.57
C LEU A 447 11.75 19.72 -22.39
N ASP A 448 11.37 18.45 -22.50
CA ASP A 448 10.15 18.07 -23.21
C ASP A 448 8.90 18.71 -22.58
N VAL A 449 8.84 18.84 -21.25
CA VAL A 449 7.74 19.54 -20.56
C VAL A 449 7.76 21.04 -20.85
N MET A 450 8.92 21.69 -20.76
CA MET A 450 9.05 23.12 -21.07
C MET A 450 8.60 23.44 -22.50
N LYS A 451 9.02 22.63 -23.47
CA LYS A 451 8.62 22.79 -24.87
C LYS A 451 7.13 22.54 -25.09
N ALA A 452 6.57 21.50 -24.48
CA ALA A 452 5.13 21.24 -24.55
C ALA A 452 4.31 22.41 -23.94
N ARG A 453 4.80 23.00 -22.84
CA ARG A 453 4.20 24.19 -22.21
C ARG A 453 4.24 25.39 -23.16
N GLU A 454 5.38 25.66 -23.81
CA GLU A 454 5.50 26.76 -24.77
C GLU A 454 4.60 26.59 -26.00
N LEU A 455 4.48 25.36 -26.52
CA LEU A 455 3.54 25.06 -27.60
C LEU A 455 2.09 25.33 -27.20
N ALA A 456 1.71 24.93 -25.97
CA ALA A 456 0.38 25.19 -25.43
C ALA A 456 0.12 26.70 -25.25
N LEU A 457 1.09 27.45 -24.72
CA LEU A 457 1.03 28.92 -24.62
C LEU A 457 0.93 29.60 -25.98
N GLY A 458 1.71 29.15 -26.96
CA GLY A 458 1.62 29.64 -28.34
C GLY A 458 0.26 29.34 -28.96
N GLY A 459 -0.31 28.18 -28.67
CA GLY A 459 -1.68 27.82 -29.04
C GLY A 459 -2.72 28.75 -28.42
N MET A 460 -2.58 29.05 -27.12
CA MET A 460 -3.44 29.97 -26.38
C MET A 460 -3.39 31.40 -26.93
N ARG A 461 -2.20 31.90 -27.28
CA ARG A 461 -2.03 33.23 -27.91
C ARG A 461 -2.62 33.29 -29.32
N LYS A 462 -2.59 32.19 -30.07
CA LYS A 462 -3.04 32.13 -31.49
C LYS A 462 -4.52 31.85 -31.67
N SER A 463 -5.17 31.17 -30.72
CA SER A 463 -6.54 30.71 -30.90
C SER A 463 -7.54 31.87 -31.05
N GLY A 464 -7.22 33.05 -30.53
CA GLY A 464 -8.14 34.20 -30.52
C GLY A 464 -9.42 33.97 -29.71
N ASN A 465 -9.60 32.76 -29.17
CA ASN A 465 -10.69 32.41 -28.27
C ASN A 465 -10.28 32.88 -26.88
N ASN A 466 -11.18 33.61 -26.21
CA ASN A 466 -11.02 34.11 -24.85
C ASN A 466 -10.97 33.01 -23.78
N ASP A 467 -10.63 31.76 -24.14
CA ASP A 467 -10.40 30.73 -23.14
C ASP A 467 -9.07 31.02 -22.44
N SER A 468 -9.19 31.63 -21.25
CA SER A 468 -8.08 31.96 -20.38
C SER A 468 -7.53 30.75 -19.63
N ASP A 469 -8.20 29.59 -19.72
CA ASP A 469 -7.76 28.40 -19.02
C ASP A 469 -6.65 27.66 -19.78
N PHE A 470 -5.46 27.67 -19.20
CA PHE A 470 -4.30 26.95 -19.73
C PHE A 470 -4.56 25.42 -19.82
N TRP A 471 -5.44 24.86 -19.00
CA TRP A 471 -5.72 23.42 -18.98
C TRP A 471 -6.33 22.91 -20.29
N THR A 472 -7.19 23.70 -20.93
CA THR A 472 -7.76 23.37 -22.26
C THR A 472 -6.66 23.17 -23.31
N TYR A 473 -5.59 23.95 -23.23
CA TYR A 473 -4.44 23.83 -24.13
C TYR A 473 -3.48 22.72 -23.69
N ALA A 474 -3.25 22.57 -22.39
CA ALA A 474 -2.40 21.52 -21.84
C ALA A 474 -2.96 20.10 -22.05
N THR A 475 -4.26 19.93 -22.28
CA THR A 475 -4.88 18.63 -22.61
C THR A 475 -4.91 18.33 -24.11
N ASN A 476 -4.61 19.32 -24.95
CA ASN A 476 -4.62 19.15 -26.39
C ASN A 476 -3.38 18.38 -26.87
N GLN A 477 -3.61 17.18 -27.43
CA GLN A 477 -2.56 16.28 -27.93
C GLN A 477 -1.60 16.94 -28.93
N LYS A 478 -2.06 17.96 -29.68
CA LYS A 478 -1.23 18.72 -30.62
C LYS A 478 -0.04 19.39 -29.93
N TYR A 479 -0.24 19.91 -28.72
CA TYR A 479 0.80 20.63 -27.98
C TYR A 479 1.60 19.71 -27.06
N LEU A 480 1.05 18.54 -26.72
CA LEU A 480 1.73 17.52 -25.90
C LEU A 480 2.71 16.66 -26.67
N LYS A 481 2.63 16.62 -28.01
CA LYS A 481 3.51 15.82 -28.86
C LYS A 481 4.60 16.69 -29.49
N TRP A 482 5.66 16.96 -28.72
CA TRP A 482 6.85 17.67 -29.21
C TRP A 482 7.74 16.80 -30.12
N ARG A 483 7.93 15.52 -29.79
CA ARG A 483 8.76 14.59 -30.59
C ARG A 483 7.92 13.79 -31.58
N VAL A 484 8.40 13.66 -32.82
CA VAL A 484 7.70 12.93 -33.91
C VAL A 484 7.40 11.48 -33.54
N SER A 485 8.39 10.76 -33.01
CA SER A 485 8.31 9.35 -32.61
C SER A 485 8.03 9.14 -31.11
N GLY A 486 7.81 10.21 -30.34
CA GLY A 486 7.61 10.13 -28.90
C GLY A 486 6.15 9.95 -28.49
N ALA A 487 5.94 9.31 -27.34
CA ALA A 487 4.65 9.32 -26.67
C ALA A 487 4.33 10.74 -26.16
N PRO A 488 3.07 11.21 -26.23
CA PRO A 488 2.68 12.54 -25.74
C PRO A 488 3.12 12.77 -24.30
N ILE A 489 3.56 13.98 -23.98
CA ILE A 489 3.93 14.36 -22.61
C ILE A 489 2.67 14.40 -21.74
N PRO A 490 2.72 13.93 -20.48
CA PRO A 490 1.55 13.96 -19.61
C PRO A 490 1.02 15.39 -19.39
N ALA A 491 -0.25 15.64 -19.74
CA ALA A 491 -0.91 16.95 -19.64
C ALA A 491 -0.75 17.59 -18.25
N LYS A 492 -0.95 16.78 -17.21
CA LYS A 492 -0.86 17.21 -15.81
C LYS A 492 0.54 17.72 -15.43
N ALA A 493 1.61 17.14 -15.99
CA ALA A 493 2.97 17.63 -15.77
C ALA A 493 3.23 18.98 -16.47
N VAL A 494 2.69 19.15 -17.68
CA VAL A 494 2.78 20.42 -18.43
C VAL A 494 2.03 21.54 -17.71
N TYR A 495 0.82 21.25 -17.24
CA TYR A 495 0.03 22.19 -16.46
C TYR A 495 0.69 22.55 -15.14
N TYR A 496 1.17 21.56 -14.39
CA TYR A 496 1.86 21.80 -13.13
C TYR A 496 3.13 22.66 -13.31
N CYS A 497 3.92 22.38 -14.35
CA CYS A 497 5.03 23.24 -14.74
C CYS A 497 4.58 24.68 -15.04
N HIS A 498 3.41 24.86 -15.68
CA HIS A 498 2.86 26.18 -15.92
C HIS A 498 2.52 26.96 -14.65
N VAL A 499 1.83 26.32 -13.70
CA VAL A 499 1.52 26.94 -12.40
C VAL A 499 2.80 27.35 -11.67
N LEU A 500 3.83 26.50 -11.67
CA LEU A 500 5.11 26.83 -11.05
C LEU A 500 5.85 27.98 -11.77
N CYS A 501 5.86 28.01 -13.10
CA CYS A 501 6.45 29.13 -13.85
C CYS A 501 5.72 30.46 -13.61
N GLN A 502 4.43 30.46 -13.26
CA GLN A 502 3.73 31.70 -12.86
C GLN A 502 4.25 32.25 -11.53
N GLN A 503 4.65 31.38 -10.60
CA GLN A 503 5.28 31.78 -9.33
C GLN A 503 6.71 32.27 -9.50
N TYR A 504 7.42 31.76 -10.52
CA TYR A 504 8.82 32.10 -10.82
C TYR A 504 8.96 32.59 -12.27
N PRO A 505 8.45 33.80 -12.62
CA PRO A 505 8.42 34.31 -14.00
C PRO A 505 9.78 34.41 -14.68
N GLN A 506 10.87 34.49 -13.91
CA GLN A 506 12.24 34.49 -14.40
C GLN A 506 12.63 33.19 -15.15
N ILE A 507 11.91 32.09 -14.92
CA ILE A 507 12.09 30.83 -15.64
C ILE A 507 11.39 30.87 -17.02
N ASP A 508 10.32 31.67 -17.15
CA ASP A 508 9.41 31.67 -18.31
C ASP A 508 10.01 32.38 -19.55
N GLY A 509 10.87 33.39 -19.36
CA GLY A 509 11.25 34.29 -20.45
C GLY A 509 12.27 33.77 -21.47
N ARG A 510 12.98 32.65 -21.23
CA ARG A 510 14.24 32.32 -21.95
C ARG A 510 14.59 30.84 -22.14
N PHE A 511 13.77 29.89 -21.69
CA PHE A 511 14.13 28.46 -21.74
C PHE A 511 14.19 27.90 -23.19
N SER A 512 13.45 28.49 -24.14
CA SER A 512 13.31 28.03 -25.54
C SER A 512 14.58 28.10 -26.37
N ASP A 513 15.28 29.24 -26.33
CA ASP A 513 16.28 29.58 -27.35
C ASP A 513 17.68 29.04 -26.99
N VAL A 514 17.93 28.89 -25.69
CA VAL A 514 19.29 28.71 -25.13
C VAL A 514 19.71 27.25 -25.03
N LEU A 515 18.75 26.32 -24.93
CA LEU A 515 19.01 24.86 -24.88
C LEU A 515 18.94 24.22 -26.27
N GLU A 516 18.40 24.93 -27.26
CA GLU A 516 18.33 24.44 -28.64
C GLU A 516 19.70 24.44 -29.33
N GLU A 517 20.62 25.34 -28.95
CA GLU A 517 22.01 25.38 -29.46
C GLU A 517 22.89 24.25 -28.89
N GLU A 518 22.84 24.00 -27.59
CA GLU A 518 23.61 22.90 -26.97
C GLU A 518 23.13 21.52 -27.46
N MET A 519 21.83 21.34 -27.71
CA MET A 519 21.30 20.08 -28.24
C MET A 519 21.58 19.84 -29.74
N LYS A 520 21.92 20.89 -30.51
CA LYS A 520 22.45 20.71 -31.87
C LYS A 520 23.89 20.18 -31.85
N SER A 521 24.59 20.25 -30.72
CA SER A 521 26.02 20.02 -30.62
C SER A 521 26.42 18.58 -30.31
N ASP A 522 25.57 17.79 -29.61
CA ASP A 522 25.95 16.46 -29.11
C ASP A 522 25.26 15.25 -29.78
N SER A 523 24.23 15.46 -30.61
CA SER A 523 23.54 14.34 -31.30
C SER A 523 24.25 13.86 -32.58
N ASN A 524 25.35 14.50 -32.97
CA ASN A 524 26.21 14.08 -34.08
C ASN A 524 27.54 13.58 -33.54
N VAL A 525 27.54 12.51 -32.75
CA VAL A 525 28.64 11.55 -32.86
C VAL A 525 28.36 10.82 -34.17
N PRO A 526 29.11 11.08 -35.26
CA PRO A 526 28.96 10.26 -36.44
C PRO A 526 29.30 8.85 -35.99
N MET A 527 28.37 7.91 -36.15
CA MET A 527 28.77 6.51 -36.25
C MET A 527 29.86 6.48 -37.32
N ILE A 528 31.07 6.09 -36.93
CA ILE A 528 32.16 5.76 -37.85
C ILE A 528 31.63 4.65 -38.75
N GLY A 529 31.11 5.02 -39.91
CA GLY A 529 30.35 4.08 -40.72
C GLY A 529 29.61 4.69 -41.90
N SER A 530 30.28 5.51 -42.71
CA SER A 530 30.16 5.50 -44.18
C SER A 530 30.72 6.79 -44.77
N ALA A 531 31.98 6.74 -45.18
CA ALA A 531 32.41 7.47 -46.36
C ALA A 531 32.71 6.40 -47.42
N GLY A 532 31.92 6.40 -48.49
CA GLY A 532 32.15 5.53 -49.63
C GLY A 532 33.42 5.94 -50.38
N GLY A 533 34.02 4.97 -51.07
CA GLY A 533 34.96 5.25 -52.15
C GLY A 533 36.22 4.37 -52.17
N GLY A 534 36.07 3.13 -52.63
CA GLY A 534 37.06 2.48 -53.51
C GLY A 534 38.29 1.81 -52.90
N SER A 535 38.68 0.72 -53.57
CA SER A 535 40.00 0.06 -53.55
C SER A 535 40.25 -1.00 -52.47
N ASP A 536 40.01 -2.25 -52.88
CA ASP A 536 40.93 -3.40 -52.77
C ASP A 536 41.78 -3.55 -51.50
N SER A 537 41.33 -4.38 -50.56
CA SER A 537 42.21 -5.32 -49.85
C SER A 537 41.42 -6.34 -49.04
N SER A 538 41.25 -7.51 -49.63
CA SER A 538 40.74 -8.72 -48.98
C SER A 538 41.74 -9.21 -47.92
N GLY A 539 41.59 -8.77 -46.66
CA GLY A 539 42.40 -9.31 -45.56
C GLY A 539 42.05 -8.84 -44.14
N SER A 540 41.53 -7.62 -43.97
CA SER A 540 41.44 -7.01 -42.63
C SER A 540 40.08 -7.13 -41.92
N ALA A 541 38.99 -7.46 -42.63
CA ALA A 541 37.63 -7.42 -42.06
C ALA A 541 37.40 -8.40 -40.88
N LYS A 542 38.08 -9.56 -40.88
CA LYS A 542 37.95 -10.55 -39.80
C LYS A 542 38.58 -10.09 -38.48
N LYS A 543 39.60 -9.21 -38.53
CA LYS A 543 40.26 -8.68 -37.32
C LYS A 543 39.35 -7.66 -36.62
N THR A 544 38.74 -6.76 -37.38
CA THR A 544 37.81 -5.74 -36.87
C THR A 544 36.55 -6.36 -36.28
N GLN A 545 36.00 -7.42 -36.91
CA GLN A 545 34.85 -8.14 -36.38
C GLN A 545 35.16 -8.87 -35.06
N ARG A 546 36.34 -9.50 -34.94
CA ARG A 546 36.77 -10.14 -33.69
C ARG A 546 36.99 -9.11 -32.58
N GLU A 547 37.53 -7.95 -32.91
CA GLU A 547 37.76 -6.89 -31.93
C GLU A 547 36.45 -6.27 -31.43
N LEU A 548 35.45 -6.10 -32.32
CA LEU A 548 34.11 -5.68 -31.94
C LEU A 548 33.43 -6.70 -31.01
N LEU A 549 33.50 -8.00 -31.35
CA LEU A 549 32.95 -9.06 -30.51
C LEU A 549 33.64 -9.12 -29.14
N ARG A 550 34.97 -8.90 -29.09
CA ARG A 550 35.71 -8.82 -27.83
C ARG A 550 35.23 -7.65 -26.97
N LYS A 551 35.05 -6.46 -27.54
CA LYS A 551 34.53 -5.30 -26.82
C LYS A 551 33.10 -5.51 -26.34
N MET A 552 32.23 -6.15 -27.13
CA MET A 552 30.88 -6.49 -26.67
C MET A 552 30.89 -7.47 -25.49
N GLU A 553 31.79 -8.46 -25.51
CA GLU A 553 31.92 -9.40 -24.39
C GLU A 553 32.49 -8.71 -23.13
N GLU A 554 33.46 -7.80 -23.28
CA GLU A 554 33.98 -6.98 -22.17
C GLU A 554 32.89 -6.10 -21.55
N VAL A 555 32.06 -5.45 -22.37
CA VAL A 555 30.90 -4.65 -21.88
C VAL A 555 29.89 -5.53 -21.15
N LYS A 556 29.62 -6.73 -21.67
CA LYS A 556 28.71 -7.69 -21.02
C LYS A 556 29.25 -8.16 -19.67
N GLN A 557 30.56 -8.41 -19.57
CA GLN A 557 31.21 -8.77 -18.31
C GLN A 557 31.19 -7.61 -17.31
N GLN A 558 31.44 -6.38 -17.76
CA GLN A 558 31.32 -5.18 -16.92
C GLN A 558 29.88 -4.99 -16.41
N GLN A 559 28.87 -5.20 -17.25
CA GLN A 559 27.47 -5.14 -16.82
C GLN A 559 27.13 -6.22 -15.79
N GLN A 560 27.61 -7.47 -15.99
CA GLN A 560 27.41 -8.54 -15.02
C GLN A 560 28.12 -8.25 -13.69
N GLN A 561 29.32 -7.68 -13.72
CA GLN A 561 30.04 -7.29 -12.52
C GLN A 561 29.32 -6.17 -11.79
N HIS A 562 28.90 -5.12 -12.49
CA HIS A 562 28.13 -4.02 -11.91
C HIS A 562 26.81 -4.49 -11.28
N GLN A 563 26.12 -5.46 -11.90
CA GLN A 563 24.94 -6.09 -11.31
C GLN A 563 25.27 -6.84 -10.02
N LYS A 564 26.37 -7.60 -9.98
CA LYS A 564 26.81 -8.30 -8.76
C LYS A 564 27.16 -7.31 -7.64
N ASP A 565 27.89 -6.25 -7.96
CA ASP A 565 28.29 -5.23 -7.00
C ASP A 565 27.06 -4.49 -6.44
N THR A 566 26.09 -4.17 -7.31
CA THR A 566 24.81 -3.56 -6.90
C THR A 566 24.02 -4.49 -5.98
N ILE A 567 23.96 -5.79 -6.26
CA ILE A 567 23.30 -6.77 -5.39
C ILE A 567 24.02 -6.86 -4.03
N ALA A 568 25.35 -6.85 -4.02
CA ALA A 568 26.14 -6.87 -2.79
C ALA A 568 25.90 -5.62 -1.93
N GLN A 569 25.92 -4.43 -2.53
CA GLN A 569 25.61 -3.17 -1.85
C GLN A 569 24.18 -3.15 -1.27
N ARG A 570 23.19 -3.66 -2.02
CA ARG A 570 21.81 -3.80 -1.50
C ARG A 570 21.75 -4.74 -0.31
N GLN A 571 22.48 -5.85 -0.34
CA GLN A 571 22.50 -6.81 0.76
C GLN A 571 23.18 -6.23 2.00
N GLU A 572 24.25 -5.46 1.83
CA GLU A 572 24.93 -4.74 2.92
C GLU A 572 24.03 -3.70 3.57
N TYR A 573 23.31 -2.91 2.76
CA TYR A 573 22.34 -1.93 3.26
C TYR A 573 21.19 -2.59 4.05
N ILE A 574 20.65 -3.71 3.57
CA ILE A 574 19.63 -4.48 4.31
C ILE A 574 20.19 -4.97 5.66
N ASN A 575 21.46 -5.40 5.71
CA ASN A 575 22.09 -5.83 6.94
C ASN A 575 22.27 -4.67 7.93
N LEU A 576 22.67 -3.48 7.45
CA LEU A 576 22.76 -2.26 8.25
C LEU A 576 21.41 -1.87 8.86
N GLN A 577 20.33 -1.89 8.07
CA GLN A 577 18.98 -1.61 8.57
C GLN A 577 18.53 -2.63 9.63
N LYS A 578 18.85 -3.92 9.45
CA LYS A 578 18.56 -4.95 10.46
C LYS A 578 19.33 -4.71 11.75
N GLU A 579 20.58 -4.28 11.68
CA GLU A 579 21.35 -3.91 12.88
C GLU A 579 20.79 -2.66 13.56
N GLU A 580 20.42 -1.64 12.79
CA GLU A 580 19.84 -0.42 13.33
C GLU A 580 18.51 -0.69 14.04
N LEU A 581 17.64 -1.51 13.44
CA LEU A 581 16.38 -1.93 14.06
C LEU A 581 16.61 -2.70 15.37
N LYS A 582 17.61 -3.60 15.40
CA LYS A 582 18.01 -4.30 16.63
C LYS A 582 18.51 -3.34 17.70
N ARG A 583 19.34 -2.35 17.33
CA ARG A 583 19.85 -1.33 18.26
C ARG A 583 18.72 -0.43 18.77
N SER A 584 17.77 -0.05 17.93
CA SER A 584 16.61 0.75 18.32
C SER A 584 15.71 -0.01 19.29
N SER A 585 15.39 -1.27 18.99
CA SER A 585 14.59 -2.12 19.88
C SER A 585 15.27 -2.32 21.24
N ALA A 586 16.58 -2.54 21.26
CA ALA A 586 17.35 -2.62 22.51
C ALA A 586 17.30 -1.30 23.31
N ARG A 587 17.37 -0.14 22.64
CA ARG A 587 17.25 1.18 23.30
C ARG A 587 15.86 1.40 23.89
N GLU A 588 14.80 0.97 23.22
CA GLU A 588 13.43 1.07 23.73
C GLU A 588 13.23 0.21 24.98
N GLN A 589 13.67 -1.05 24.94
CA GLN A 589 13.66 -1.92 26.12
C GLN A 589 14.45 -1.31 27.28
N TRP A 590 15.63 -0.73 27.00
CA TRP A 590 16.44 -0.07 28.03
C TRP A 590 15.73 1.13 28.66
N LYS A 591 15.00 1.92 27.87
CA LYS A 591 14.16 3.02 28.37
C LYS A 591 13.04 2.51 29.26
N GLU A 592 12.39 1.42 28.88
CA GLU A 592 11.32 0.79 29.65
C GLU A 592 11.84 0.30 31.01
N TYR A 593 12.97 -0.42 31.03
CA TYR A 593 13.62 -0.84 32.27
C TYR A 593 14.06 0.33 33.14
N THR A 594 14.59 1.39 32.53
CA THR A 594 14.97 2.62 33.26
C THR A 594 13.74 3.30 33.86
N SER A 595 12.59 3.31 33.17
CA SER A 595 11.33 3.84 33.70
C SER A 595 10.83 3.01 34.88
N MET A 596 10.75 1.69 34.71
CA MET A 596 10.35 0.76 35.77
C MET A 596 11.25 0.89 37.01
N ALA A 597 12.57 1.03 36.84
CA ALA A 597 13.50 1.23 37.94
C ALA A 597 13.29 2.57 38.67
N LYS A 598 12.93 3.64 37.94
CA LYS A 598 12.60 4.95 38.55
C LYS A 598 11.28 4.88 39.32
N GLU A 599 10.25 4.28 38.73
CA GLU A 599 8.95 4.07 39.38
C GLU A 599 9.10 3.22 40.65
N PHE A 600 9.88 2.15 40.57
CA PHE A 600 10.23 1.31 41.71
C PHE A 600 10.90 2.12 42.83
N LYS A 601 11.89 2.96 42.49
CA LYS A 601 12.60 3.79 43.46
C LYS A 601 11.66 4.82 44.12
N ALA A 602 10.78 5.45 43.34
CA ALA A 602 9.79 6.38 43.87
C ALA A 602 8.81 5.67 44.82
N TRP A 603 8.30 4.50 44.41
CA TRP A 603 7.37 3.72 45.22
C TRP A 603 7.98 3.24 46.54
N LYS A 604 9.26 2.87 46.52
CA LYS A 604 10.04 2.54 47.74
C LYS A 604 10.23 3.74 48.67
N GLN A 605 10.28 4.96 48.14
CA GLN A 605 10.42 6.17 48.96
C GLN A 605 9.08 6.62 49.56
N GLU A 606 7.96 6.29 48.93
CA GLU A 606 6.61 6.69 49.35
C GLU A 606 5.96 5.72 50.34
N ASN A 607 6.37 4.44 50.35
CA ASN A 607 5.80 3.43 51.23
C ASN A 607 6.86 2.95 52.25
N ASP A 608 6.62 3.19 53.53
CA ASP A 608 7.38 2.58 54.64
C ASP A 608 7.24 1.05 54.62
N ASP A 609 8.19 0.35 55.27
CA ASP A 609 8.58 -1.07 55.21
C ASP A 609 7.49 -2.17 55.11
N ASP A 610 6.20 -1.85 55.24
CA ASP A 610 5.07 -2.80 55.23
C ASP A 610 4.82 -3.49 53.86
N ASN A 611 5.45 -3.02 52.76
CA ASN A 611 5.28 -3.58 51.41
C ASN A 611 6.56 -4.22 50.81
N GLU A 612 7.55 -4.54 51.64
CA GLU A 612 8.84 -5.12 51.24
C GLU A 612 8.74 -6.37 50.32
N PRO A 613 7.81 -7.33 50.52
CA PRO A 613 7.73 -8.53 49.66
C PRO A 613 7.31 -8.22 48.21
N MET A 614 6.48 -7.19 48.01
CA MET A 614 6.04 -6.79 46.67
C MET A 614 7.17 -6.07 45.93
N LEU A 615 7.93 -5.25 46.67
CA LEU A 615 9.14 -4.59 46.17
C LEU A 615 10.22 -5.61 45.77
N GLN A 616 10.44 -6.64 46.60
CA GLN A 616 11.41 -7.68 46.30
C GLN A 616 11.05 -8.46 45.04
N ASN A 617 9.77 -8.79 44.84
CA ASN A 617 9.31 -9.46 43.62
C ASN A 617 9.47 -8.61 42.35
N MET A 618 9.18 -7.31 42.41
CA MET A 618 9.42 -6.40 41.28
C MET A 618 10.91 -6.25 40.97
N ALA A 619 11.75 -6.11 42.00
CA ALA A 619 13.20 -6.02 41.84
C ALA A 619 13.79 -7.30 41.22
N ILE A 620 13.38 -8.48 41.69
CA ILE A 620 13.81 -9.78 41.13
C ILE A 620 13.38 -9.89 39.67
N HIS A 621 12.15 -9.46 39.33
CA HIS A 621 11.64 -9.54 37.96
C HIS A 621 12.38 -8.61 37.00
N ILE A 622 12.66 -7.36 37.41
CA ILE A 622 13.44 -6.41 36.61
C ILE A 622 14.87 -6.92 36.43
N THR A 623 15.49 -7.43 37.50
CA THR A 623 16.89 -7.84 37.48
C THR A 623 17.10 -9.13 36.69
N ARG A 624 16.22 -10.13 36.83
CA ARG A 624 16.31 -11.39 36.05
C ARG A 624 16.12 -11.17 34.55
N GLU A 625 15.19 -10.32 34.15
CA GLU A 625 14.96 -10.10 32.72
C GLU A 625 16.12 -9.30 32.10
N LEU A 626 16.70 -8.35 32.84
CA LEU A 626 17.93 -7.65 32.43
C LEU A 626 19.15 -8.59 32.35
N GLU A 627 19.36 -9.46 33.35
CA GLU A 627 20.48 -10.40 33.38
C GLU A 627 20.41 -11.43 32.24
N LYS A 628 19.21 -11.93 31.97
CA LYS A 628 18.94 -12.83 30.84
C LYS A 628 19.24 -12.15 29.51
N GLN A 629 18.87 -10.88 29.35
CA GLN A 629 19.19 -10.12 28.13
C GLN A 629 20.69 -9.81 27.99
N LEU A 630 21.39 -9.59 29.11
CA LEU A 630 22.83 -9.36 29.14
C LEU A 630 23.65 -10.66 29.07
N ASN A 631 22.98 -11.83 28.98
CA ASN A 631 23.63 -13.14 28.98
C ASN A 631 24.57 -13.34 30.19
N ILE A 632 24.19 -12.78 31.34
CA ILE A 632 24.94 -12.96 32.58
C ILE A 632 24.72 -14.40 33.03
N PRO A 633 25.78 -15.22 33.18
CA PRO A 633 25.64 -16.60 33.63
C PRO A 633 24.90 -16.67 34.97
N GLU A 634 24.06 -17.70 35.16
CA GLU A 634 23.28 -17.88 36.41
C GLU A 634 24.17 -17.92 37.66
N GLU A 635 25.43 -18.33 37.53
CA GLU A 635 26.41 -18.33 38.62
C GLU A 635 26.82 -16.93 39.10
N ARG A 636 26.54 -15.90 38.29
CA ARG A 636 26.89 -14.49 38.53
C ARG A 636 25.66 -13.58 38.66
N THR A 637 24.46 -14.15 38.68
CA THR A 637 23.23 -13.39 38.93
C THR A 637 23.29 -12.77 40.32
N VAL A 638 22.86 -11.52 40.44
CA VAL A 638 22.71 -10.83 41.72
C VAL A 638 21.40 -11.24 42.43
N THR A 639 20.55 -12.03 41.75
CA THR A 639 19.23 -12.45 42.27
C THR A 639 19.24 -13.77 43.05
N THR A 640 20.34 -14.51 43.09
CA THR A 640 20.46 -15.78 43.84
C THR A 640 20.57 -15.59 45.36
N GLY A 641 20.81 -14.36 45.82
CA GLY A 641 20.90 -14.02 47.25
C GLY A 641 19.66 -13.35 47.84
N PHE A 642 18.58 -13.18 47.07
CA PHE A 642 17.31 -12.57 47.51
C PHE A 642 16.24 -13.59 47.85
#